data_AF-A0A0C4EBC3-F1
#
_entry.id   AF-A0A0C4EBC3-F1
#
_cell.length_a   1.000
_cell.length_b   1.000
_cell.length_c   1.000
_cell.angle_alpha   90.00
_cell.angle_beta   90.00
_cell.angle_gamma   90.00
#
_symmetry.space_group_name_H-M   'P 1'
#
loop_
_entity.id
_entity.type
_entity.pdbx_description
1 polymer ?
#
loop_
_entity_poly.entity_id
_entity_poly.type
_entity_poly.pdbx_seq_one_letter_code
_entity_poly.pdbx_strand_id
1 'polypeptide(L)'
;MWLINLKTLELEEFFDKTPPYAILAHTWGPDKEELTFQDVKNKNVNKTGVGSVKFHGCCQQAEKDGIVYAWIDTCCINKISQVELDEAINSMFRWYTNASVCYVYLSDIPDKENPRERRSKFRKSRWFSRGWTLQELLAPRHMRFYGREWQELGSKVSLRTVIEDITGIPVLYLQRLKDLNAASVAQRMSWAAQRETKREEDRAYCLLGIFGVTMPMIYGEGGDQAFFRLQKHIMETTRDDSILAWGLGVQIPPTSDSGQATAGRVLAAGPSDFANSGQIVFHEPPTASVHPLDISGGCLRIHLRLLTMSADNAIGLLNCGPRHDKQQVVGVPLAKITSDQYVRPKGSQLVLQPKTASITSPELIYIRNDSQGGPPPDANRRVWLYDDAEFAEVNLSLIDVAPRSCWDEEGALITPTFEYDGAVHRTLARFRHGEEGSWDFVVVLGFQRRGTCTEAQCCVMICCRKTSLEELAGKLQYMAQKASGERSAGNGPLNLRVTLEHDANEPMFFIRLEAMPHPPNATIDATAELQRSNLMLELVKRRLEEASGAGEIRAREAETQKRWDELWHAGGGGTCIRALLRWAVENGHADVVKLLLDMGAHPAAADKDGWTPLIAGSSRGHVDVVRLLLSTSGVDIDSKDSDGRTPLRWAAEEGHEAVVQLLLEKGAAMCTHRQTLGGHDAPVHDVAFSPDGRTLASASDKTVRLWNVASGTLWRTLQKHNGRVCAIAFSPDGKTLASGAHDNTVRLWNVVSGALQQTFQDHDDWVHGVAFSPDGKTLASASSDDTVRLWDVTSGALRQTLREHEHFVCAVAFSPDGKTLASTSFDKTVRLWDAASGALQQTLRRHDDIVCAVAFSPDGRTLASASNDRTIRFWDAATGALRQILRKHNNHVYAIAFSPDGKTFASASWDRTIRFWDVASGALRQTLEGHGGCIHAIAFSPNSRILASASNDKTIRLWDVVTSNV
;
A
#
# COMPACT_ATOMS: atom_id res chain seq x y z
N MET A 1 13.63 -7.50 -1.29
CA MET A 1 14.79 -6.72 -0.77
C MET A 1 16.08 -7.45 -1.13
N TRP A 2 17.07 -6.76 -1.67
CA TRP A 2 18.39 -7.34 -1.96
C TRP A 2 19.34 -7.22 -0.77
N LEU A 3 20.10 -8.27 -0.49
CA LEU A 3 21.15 -8.30 0.54
C LEU A 3 22.46 -8.81 -0.05
N ILE A 4 23.58 -8.32 0.46
CA ILE A 4 24.92 -8.80 0.12
C ILE A 4 25.22 -9.99 1.02
N ASN A 5 25.47 -11.16 0.45
CA ASN A 5 26.02 -12.30 1.18
C ASN A 5 27.51 -12.06 1.41
N LEU A 6 27.96 -12.05 2.67
CA LEU A 6 29.33 -11.69 3.00
C LEU A 6 30.37 -12.73 2.56
N LYS A 7 29.97 -14.00 2.43
CA LYS A 7 30.88 -15.08 1.99
C LYS A 7 31.15 -15.04 0.49
N THR A 8 30.13 -14.71 -0.31
CA THR A 8 30.23 -14.70 -1.77
C THR A 8 30.42 -13.30 -2.35
N LEU A 9 30.10 -12.26 -1.57
CA LEU A 9 29.99 -10.86 -1.98
C LEU A 9 28.99 -10.64 -3.12
N GLU A 10 27.98 -11.51 -3.22
CA GLU A 10 26.92 -11.46 -4.23
C GLU A 10 25.61 -10.93 -3.64
N LEU A 11 24.75 -10.39 -4.51
CA LEU A 11 23.41 -9.94 -4.16
C LEU A 11 22.43 -11.11 -4.19
N GLU A 12 21.73 -11.32 -3.08
CA GLU A 12 20.66 -12.29 -2.91
C GLU A 12 19.33 -11.58 -2.64
N GLU A 13 18.25 -12.06 -3.26
CA GLU A 13 16.91 -11.46 -3.13
C GLU A 13 16.05 -12.20 -2.11
N PHE A 14 15.38 -11.43 -1.24
CA PHE A 14 14.47 -11.94 -0.21
C PHE A 14 13.09 -11.28 -0.33
N PHE A 15 12.04 -12.10 -0.40
CA PHE A 15 10.65 -11.66 -0.58
C PHE A 15 9.83 -11.66 0.73
N ASP A 16 9.95 -12.70 1.56
CA ASP A 16 9.06 -12.88 2.73
C ASP A 16 9.79 -12.92 4.10
N LYS A 17 10.92 -13.62 4.21
CA LYS A 17 11.72 -13.72 5.44
C LYS A 17 13.12 -13.16 5.20
N THR A 18 13.39 -11.97 5.73
CA THR A 18 14.75 -11.40 5.67
C THR A 18 15.62 -12.02 6.77
N PRO A 19 16.78 -12.60 6.43
CA PRO A 19 17.72 -13.11 7.44
C PRO A 19 18.27 -11.95 8.29
N PRO A 20 18.91 -12.21 9.45
CA PRO A 20 19.63 -11.17 10.18
C PRO A 20 20.68 -10.51 9.28
N TYR A 21 20.62 -9.18 9.16
CA TYR A 21 21.53 -8.40 8.34
C TYR A 21 22.06 -7.16 9.09
N ALA A 22 23.27 -6.76 8.72
CA ALA A 22 23.84 -5.46 9.07
C ALA A 22 23.42 -4.42 8.04
N ILE A 23 23.24 -3.17 8.45
CA ILE A 23 22.87 -2.08 7.55
C ILE A 23 23.89 -0.94 7.63
N LEU A 24 24.31 -0.41 6.48
CA LEU A 24 25.23 0.72 6.41
C LEU A 24 24.47 2.05 6.33
N ALA A 25 24.80 2.97 7.24
CA ALA A 25 24.42 4.38 7.20
C ALA A 25 25.66 5.20 6.82
N HIS A 26 25.54 6.07 5.81
CA HIS A 26 26.71 6.79 5.28
C HIS A 26 26.32 8.03 4.50
N THR A 27 27.34 8.84 4.14
CA THR A 27 27.16 9.94 3.19
C THR A 27 27.74 9.57 1.84
N TRP A 28 27.00 9.86 0.77
CA TRP A 28 27.47 9.58 -0.59
C TRP A 28 28.64 10.50 -0.97
N GLY A 29 29.67 9.92 -1.56
CA GLY A 29 30.73 10.61 -2.28
C GLY A 29 30.31 10.96 -3.71
N PRO A 30 31.27 11.29 -4.58
CA PRO A 30 31.01 11.44 -6.01
C PRO A 30 30.45 10.13 -6.60
N ASP A 31 29.42 10.22 -7.45
CA ASP A 31 28.72 9.04 -7.99
C ASP A 31 29.68 8.05 -8.69
N LYS A 32 30.77 8.55 -9.29
CA LYS A 32 31.82 7.74 -9.94
C LYS A 32 32.67 6.88 -8.98
N GLU A 33 32.68 7.21 -7.70
CA GLU A 33 33.46 6.53 -6.65
C GLU A 33 32.60 5.60 -5.77
N GLU A 34 31.28 5.66 -5.91
CA GLU A 34 30.34 4.78 -5.22
C GLU A 34 30.18 3.46 -5.97
N LEU A 35 29.95 2.38 -5.21
CA LEU A 35 29.55 1.11 -5.79
C LEU A 35 28.06 1.13 -6.09
N THR A 36 27.69 0.75 -7.32
CA THR A 36 26.30 0.65 -7.76
C THR A 36 25.78 -0.78 -7.67
N PHE A 37 24.46 -0.95 -7.82
CA PHE A 37 23.84 -2.27 -7.90
C PHE A 37 24.46 -3.16 -8.98
N GLN A 38 24.73 -2.57 -10.15
CA GLN A 38 25.32 -3.31 -11.27
C GLN A 38 26.77 -3.72 -11.00
N ASP A 39 27.51 -2.93 -10.22
CA ASP A 39 28.90 -3.24 -9.90
C ASP A 39 29.01 -4.49 -9.04
N VAL A 40 28.18 -4.60 -8.00
CA VAL A 40 28.16 -5.79 -7.13
C VAL A 40 27.64 -7.00 -7.92
N LYS A 41 26.59 -6.83 -8.73
CA LYS A 41 26.06 -7.89 -9.59
C LYS A 41 27.10 -8.43 -10.60
N ASN A 42 27.97 -7.55 -11.11
CA ASN A 42 29.06 -7.92 -12.02
C ASN A 42 30.35 -8.34 -11.29
N LYS A 43 30.33 -8.48 -9.95
CA LYS A 43 31.49 -8.78 -9.10
C LYS A 43 32.64 -7.76 -9.20
N ASN A 44 32.34 -6.54 -9.62
CA ASN A 44 33.29 -5.43 -9.71
C ASN A 44 33.30 -4.58 -8.42
N VAL A 45 33.56 -5.23 -7.28
CA VAL A 45 33.52 -4.59 -5.96
C VAL A 45 34.82 -3.84 -5.61
N ASN A 46 35.89 -4.06 -6.37
CA ASN A 46 37.23 -3.48 -6.12
C ASN A 46 37.49 -2.17 -6.88
N LYS A 47 36.46 -1.30 -7.00
CA LYS A 47 36.65 0.02 -7.60
C LYS A 47 37.53 0.92 -6.74
N THR A 48 38.34 1.75 -7.39
CA THR A 48 39.07 2.84 -6.74
C THR A 48 38.08 3.91 -6.29
N GLY A 49 37.93 4.11 -4.98
CA GLY A 49 37.04 5.12 -4.43
C GLY A 49 36.53 4.80 -3.04
N VAL A 50 35.85 5.76 -2.42
CA VAL A 50 35.32 5.61 -1.06
C VAL A 50 34.23 4.52 -0.99
N GLY A 51 33.50 4.26 -2.07
CA GLY A 51 32.45 3.23 -2.11
C GLY A 51 32.98 1.82 -1.81
N SER A 52 34.15 1.47 -2.35
CA SER A 52 34.78 0.17 -2.07
C SER A 52 35.25 0.07 -0.62
N VAL A 53 35.81 1.14 -0.05
CA VAL A 53 36.23 1.18 1.36
C VAL A 53 35.05 0.97 2.30
N LYS A 54 33.91 1.59 1.99
CA LYS A 54 32.66 1.44 2.73
C LYS A 54 32.11 0.02 2.65
N PHE A 55 32.06 -0.54 1.45
CA PHE A 55 31.55 -1.88 1.21
C PHE A 55 32.37 -2.93 1.96
N HIS A 56 33.69 -2.93 1.78
CA HIS A 56 34.56 -3.92 2.41
C HIS A 56 34.60 -3.78 3.93
N GLY A 57 34.69 -2.56 4.46
CA GLY A 57 34.70 -2.38 5.91
C GLY A 57 33.37 -2.77 6.56
N CYS A 58 32.23 -2.51 5.88
CA CYS A 58 30.92 -2.95 6.34
C CYS A 58 30.84 -4.49 6.37
N CYS A 59 31.29 -5.16 5.31
CA CYS A 59 31.32 -6.61 5.22
C CYS A 59 32.21 -7.23 6.31
N GLN A 60 33.44 -6.74 6.45
CA GLN A 60 34.39 -7.24 7.45
C GLN A 60 33.90 -7.03 8.89
N GLN A 61 33.26 -5.90 9.17
CA GLN A 61 32.73 -5.63 10.50
C GLN A 61 31.49 -6.50 10.80
N ALA A 62 30.63 -6.72 9.81
CA ALA A 62 29.49 -7.62 9.92
C ALA A 62 29.94 -9.08 10.17
N GLU A 63 30.99 -9.55 9.48
CA GLU A 63 31.58 -10.86 9.71
C GLU A 63 32.13 -11.02 11.14
N LYS A 64 32.83 -10.00 11.66
CA LYS A 64 33.33 -9.98 13.04
C LYS A 64 32.20 -10.06 14.07
N ASP A 65 31.06 -9.45 13.77
CA ASP A 65 29.86 -9.50 14.62
C ASP A 65 29.02 -10.78 14.40
N GLY A 66 29.48 -11.72 13.55
CA GLY A 66 28.80 -12.99 13.28
C GLY A 66 27.56 -12.88 12.39
N ILE A 67 27.44 -11.79 11.63
CA ILE A 67 26.32 -11.54 10.71
C ILE A 67 26.70 -12.06 9.32
N VAL A 68 25.75 -12.65 8.60
CA VAL A 68 25.99 -13.30 7.29
C VAL A 68 25.63 -12.39 6.11
N TYR A 69 24.79 -11.38 6.33
CA TYR A 69 24.26 -10.51 5.29
C TYR A 69 24.45 -9.03 5.63
N ALA A 70 24.68 -8.20 4.61
CA ALA A 70 24.72 -6.75 4.74
C ALA A 70 23.83 -6.04 3.71
N TRP A 71 23.33 -4.87 4.07
CA TRP A 71 22.56 -3.99 3.20
C TRP A 71 23.22 -2.62 3.08
N ILE A 72 23.38 -2.14 1.85
CA ILE A 72 23.96 -0.83 1.52
C ILE A 72 23.12 -0.18 0.42
N ASP A 73 22.53 0.99 0.69
CA ASP A 73 21.58 1.69 -0.20
C ASP A 73 22.14 1.97 -1.62
N THR A 74 23.44 2.19 -1.77
CA THR A 74 24.06 2.49 -3.07
C THR A 74 24.11 1.29 -4.00
N CYS A 75 24.19 0.08 -3.45
CA CYS A 75 24.37 -1.15 -4.24
C CYS A 75 23.35 -2.27 -3.97
N CYS A 76 22.46 -2.14 -3.00
CA CYS A 76 21.34 -3.05 -2.76
C CYS A 76 20.00 -2.53 -3.31
N ILE A 77 19.99 -1.36 -3.97
CA ILE A 77 18.81 -0.80 -4.63
C ILE A 77 19.11 -0.61 -6.11
N ASN A 78 18.31 -1.21 -6.98
CA ASN A 78 18.35 -0.94 -8.41
C ASN A 78 17.67 0.40 -8.73
N LYS A 79 18.46 1.47 -8.69
CA LYS A 79 18.00 2.86 -8.95
C LYS A 79 17.51 3.11 -10.38
N ILE A 80 17.68 2.17 -11.31
CA ILE A 80 17.14 2.25 -12.68
C ILE A 80 15.65 1.88 -12.68
N SER A 81 15.22 1.03 -11.75
CA SER A 81 13.81 0.67 -11.58
C SER A 81 13.11 1.70 -10.70
N GLN A 82 12.25 2.53 -11.29
CA GLN A 82 11.49 3.52 -10.53
C GLN A 82 10.58 2.85 -9.48
N VAL A 83 10.01 1.69 -9.81
CA VAL A 83 9.17 0.90 -8.88
C VAL A 83 9.98 0.46 -7.67
N GLU A 84 11.18 -0.09 -7.89
CA GLU A 84 12.04 -0.54 -6.78
C GLU A 84 12.57 0.65 -5.97
N LEU A 85 12.91 1.75 -6.63
CA LEU A 85 13.35 2.97 -5.96
C LEU A 85 12.24 3.55 -5.07
N ASP A 86 11.01 3.62 -5.57
CA ASP A 86 9.85 4.11 -4.83
C ASP A 86 9.53 3.19 -3.64
N GLU A 87 9.56 1.87 -3.84
CA GLU A 87 9.35 0.90 -2.78
C GLU A 87 10.46 0.98 -1.72
N ALA A 88 11.72 1.15 -2.16
CA ALA A 88 12.87 1.24 -1.28
C ALA A 88 12.84 2.49 -0.40
N ILE A 89 12.47 3.64 -0.99
CA ILE A 89 12.34 4.89 -0.25
C ILE A 89 11.23 4.80 0.80
N ASN A 90 10.06 4.27 0.43
CA ASN A 90 8.94 4.08 1.35
C ASN A 90 9.24 3.00 2.42
N SER A 91 10.17 2.09 2.16
CA SER A 91 10.56 1.00 3.09
C SER A 91 11.78 1.30 3.95
N MET A 92 12.53 2.37 3.68
CA MET A 92 13.85 2.62 4.27
C MET A 92 13.83 2.59 5.80
N PHE A 93 12.90 3.29 6.43
CA PHE A 93 12.78 3.34 7.89
C PHE A 93 12.50 1.97 8.51
N ARG A 94 11.70 1.13 7.84
CA ARG A 94 11.43 -0.26 8.24
C ARG A 94 12.69 -1.11 8.15
N TRP A 95 13.46 -0.98 7.07
CA TRP A 95 14.72 -1.70 6.89
C TRP A 95 15.77 -1.33 7.93
N TYR A 96 15.90 -0.05 8.30
CA TYR A 96 16.77 0.36 9.41
C TYR A 96 16.23 -0.08 10.78
N THR A 97 14.91 -0.19 10.95
CA THR A 97 14.31 -0.68 12.20
C THR A 97 14.56 -2.16 12.41
N ASN A 98 14.50 -2.96 11.34
CA ASN A 98 14.62 -4.43 11.40
C ASN A 98 16.07 -4.92 11.31
N ALA A 99 17.03 -4.06 10.97
CA ALA A 99 18.43 -4.42 10.92
C ALA A 99 18.95 -4.88 12.29
N SER A 100 19.78 -5.91 12.30
CA SER A 100 20.39 -6.44 13.54
C SER A 100 21.36 -5.45 14.16
N VAL A 101 22.10 -4.72 13.30
CA VAL A 101 23.00 -3.62 13.70
C VAL A 101 23.12 -2.63 12.54
N CYS A 102 23.20 -1.36 12.88
CA CYS A 102 23.51 -0.29 11.94
C CYS A 102 24.94 0.21 12.17
N TYR A 103 25.76 0.17 11.12
CA TYR A 103 27.09 0.78 11.12
C TYR A 103 27.00 2.14 10.45
N VAL A 104 27.43 3.19 11.15
CA VAL A 104 27.50 4.55 10.60
C VAL A 104 28.94 4.82 10.20
N TYR A 105 29.19 4.96 8.91
CA TYR A 105 30.51 5.27 8.38
C TYR A 105 30.65 6.77 8.09
N LEU A 106 31.60 7.41 8.78
CA LEU A 106 31.85 8.85 8.72
C LEU A 106 33.15 9.15 7.96
N SER A 107 33.07 9.29 6.64
CA SER A 107 34.26 9.52 5.78
C SER A 107 35.03 10.82 6.09
N ASP A 108 34.38 11.79 6.72
CA ASP A 108 34.93 13.09 7.08
C ASP A 108 35.63 13.12 8.45
N ILE A 109 35.52 12.04 9.23
CA ILE A 109 36.03 11.95 10.60
C ILE A 109 37.27 11.06 10.67
N PRO A 110 38.41 11.55 11.19
CA PRO A 110 39.59 10.73 11.43
C PRO A 110 39.40 9.82 12.65
N ASP A 111 40.16 8.74 12.71
CA ASP A 111 39.94 7.65 13.67
C ASP A 111 40.38 7.97 15.11
N LYS A 112 41.31 8.91 15.29
CA LYS A 112 41.78 9.41 16.61
C LYS A 112 40.97 10.61 17.12
N GLU A 113 39.67 10.63 16.82
CA GLU A 113 38.77 11.69 17.23
C GLU A 113 38.00 11.26 18.48
N ASN A 114 37.87 12.14 19.47
CA ASN A 114 37.03 11.90 20.64
C ASN A 114 35.69 12.65 20.48
N PRO A 115 34.57 11.95 20.18
CA PRO A 115 33.28 12.60 19.94
C PRO A 115 32.76 13.45 21.11
N ARG A 116 33.23 13.19 22.33
CA ARG A 116 32.78 13.91 23.54
C ARG A 116 33.33 15.32 23.65
N GLU A 117 34.41 15.65 22.94
CA GLU A 117 34.99 16.98 22.99
C GLU A 117 34.10 18.01 22.29
N ARG A 118 33.99 19.21 22.89
CA ARG A 118 33.12 20.29 22.36
C ARG A 118 33.53 20.75 20.96
N ARG A 119 34.83 20.69 20.63
CA ARG A 119 35.37 21.11 19.33
C ARG A 119 35.62 19.94 18.37
N SER A 120 35.10 18.75 18.68
CA SER A 120 35.29 17.57 17.85
C SER A 120 34.71 17.76 16.44
N LYS A 121 35.42 17.25 15.43
CA LYS A 121 34.94 17.13 14.05
C LYS A 121 33.69 16.27 13.95
N PHE A 122 33.52 15.28 14.84
CA PHE A 122 32.33 14.44 14.89
C PHE A 122 31.03 15.27 14.98
N ARG A 123 31.04 16.32 15.82
CA ARG A 123 29.89 17.22 16.01
C ARG A 123 29.55 18.05 14.76
N LYS A 124 30.47 18.15 13.80
CA LYS A 124 30.32 18.87 12.54
C LYS A 124 30.26 17.94 11.34
N SER A 125 30.09 16.63 11.56
CA SER A 125 30.04 15.68 10.46
C SER A 125 28.87 15.99 9.55
N ARG A 126 29.10 15.91 8.24
CA ARG A 126 28.05 16.07 7.22
C ARG A 126 26.95 15.03 7.33
N TRP A 127 27.20 13.91 8.01
CA TRP A 127 26.17 12.91 8.25
C TRP A 127 25.04 13.45 9.11
N PHE A 128 25.30 14.32 10.10
CA PHE A 128 24.24 14.89 10.95
C PHE A 128 23.41 15.97 10.25
N SER A 129 23.94 16.61 9.22
CA SER A 129 23.26 17.68 8.47
C SER A 129 22.47 17.19 7.26
N ARG A 130 22.58 15.91 6.86
CA ARG A 130 21.85 15.37 5.70
C ARG A 130 20.42 14.98 6.08
N GLY A 131 19.43 15.23 5.21
CA GLY A 131 18.01 14.90 5.47
C GLY A 131 17.77 13.41 5.72
N TRP A 132 18.16 12.56 4.75
CA TRP A 132 17.93 11.10 4.79
C TRP A 132 18.49 10.38 6.02
N THR A 133 19.62 10.85 6.54
CA THR A 133 20.28 10.26 7.72
C THR A 133 19.47 10.45 9.01
N LEU A 134 18.40 11.25 8.99
CA LEU A 134 17.49 11.39 10.13
C LEU A 134 16.76 10.08 10.40
N GLN A 135 16.29 9.43 9.35
CA GLN A 135 15.63 8.13 9.43
C GLN A 135 16.64 7.06 9.85
N GLU A 136 17.84 7.10 9.26
CA GLU A 136 18.97 6.22 9.62
C GLU A 136 19.36 6.38 11.10
N LEU A 137 19.27 7.58 11.66
CA LEU A 137 19.53 7.85 13.08
C LEU A 137 18.41 7.34 13.97
N LEU A 138 17.14 7.55 13.62
CA LEU A 138 16.00 7.28 14.51
C LEU A 138 15.55 5.82 14.48
N ALA A 139 15.60 5.14 13.34
CA ALA A 139 15.04 3.81 13.16
C ALA A 139 15.81 2.69 13.92
N PRO A 140 17.15 2.58 13.83
CA PRO A 140 17.89 1.47 14.43
C PRO A 140 17.93 1.51 15.95
N ARG A 141 17.77 0.33 16.57
CA ARG A 141 17.98 0.11 18.01
C ARG A 141 19.47 0.01 18.36
N HIS A 142 20.22 -0.73 17.56
CA HIS A 142 21.66 -0.94 17.76
C HIS A 142 22.44 -0.22 16.66
N MET A 143 23.23 0.79 17.04
CA MET A 143 23.99 1.61 16.10
C MET A 143 25.39 1.92 16.64
N ARG A 144 26.41 1.76 15.81
CA ARG A 144 27.83 2.04 16.10
C ARG A 144 28.43 2.97 15.05
N PHE A 145 29.24 3.93 15.48
CA PHE A 145 29.87 4.94 14.63
C PHE A 145 31.33 4.57 14.36
N TYR A 146 31.75 4.73 13.10
CA TYR A 146 33.10 4.43 12.63
C TYR A 146 33.70 5.64 11.90
N GLY A 147 35.00 5.85 12.12
CA GLY A 147 35.81 6.82 11.39
C GLY A 147 36.18 6.35 9.99
N ARG A 148 36.99 7.15 9.29
CA ARG A 148 37.43 6.91 7.92
C ARG A 148 38.20 5.59 7.74
N GLU A 149 38.97 5.13 8.72
CA GLU A 149 39.72 3.87 8.66
C GLU A 149 38.97 2.72 9.36
N TRP A 150 37.65 2.84 9.56
CA TRP A 150 36.81 1.84 10.22
C TRP A 150 37.18 1.57 11.69
N GLN A 151 37.76 2.55 12.40
CA GLN A 151 37.89 2.49 13.86
C GLN A 151 36.58 2.90 14.54
N GLU A 152 36.15 2.14 15.55
CA GLU A 152 34.93 2.45 16.31
C GLU A 152 35.12 3.70 17.17
N LEU A 153 34.24 4.69 16.98
CA LEU A 153 34.17 5.95 17.73
C LEU A 153 33.22 5.85 18.95
N GLY A 154 32.29 4.90 18.90
CA GLY A 154 31.33 4.59 19.97
C GLY A 154 29.95 4.19 19.45
N SER A 155 29.07 3.80 20.37
CA SER A 155 27.68 3.46 20.08
C SER A 155 26.72 4.62 20.29
N LYS A 156 25.53 4.54 19.68
CA LYS A 156 24.40 5.46 19.91
C LYS A 156 24.05 5.59 21.40
N VAL A 157 24.19 4.50 22.17
CA VAL A 157 23.95 4.50 23.62
C VAL A 157 25.04 5.25 24.38
N SER A 158 26.31 5.04 24.03
CA SER A 158 27.46 5.69 24.69
C SER A 158 27.62 7.17 24.35
N LEU A 159 27.08 7.60 23.20
CA LEU A 159 27.15 8.96 22.67
C LEU A 159 25.81 9.72 22.72
N ARG A 160 24.80 9.19 23.42
CA ARG A 160 23.42 9.72 23.43
C ARG A 160 23.32 11.22 23.75
N THR A 161 24.09 11.71 24.73
CA THR A 161 24.10 13.13 25.12
C THR A 161 24.77 14.00 24.05
N VAL A 162 25.86 13.52 23.46
CA VAL A 162 26.53 14.20 22.34
C VAL A 162 25.60 14.30 21.13
N ILE A 163 24.86 13.24 20.81
CA ILE A 163 23.92 13.21 19.68
C ILE A 163 22.71 14.12 19.96
N GLU A 164 22.17 14.13 21.18
CA GLU A 164 21.12 15.07 21.59
C GLU A 164 21.59 16.52 21.46
N ASP A 165 22.81 16.85 21.90
CA ASP A 165 23.39 18.20 21.73
C ASP A 165 23.50 18.61 20.25
N ILE A 166 23.85 17.67 19.36
CA ILE A 166 24.05 17.96 17.92
C ILE A 166 22.69 18.12 17.23
N THR A 167 21.73 17.26 17.53
CA THR A 167 20.50 17.10 16.73
C THR A 167 19.29 17.78 17.35
N GLY A 168 19.34 18.12 18.64
CA GLY A 168 18.19 18.61 19.41
C GLY A 168 17.11 17.55 19.68
N ILE A 169 17.35 16.28 19.31
CA ILE A 169 16.40 15.18 19.47
C ILE A 169 16.52 14.61 20.89
N PRO A 170 15.43 14.56 21.68
CA PRO A 170 15.48 14.02 23.03
C PRO A 170 16.01 12.58 23.10
N VAL A 171 16.87 12.29 24.08
CA VAL A 171 17.50 10.95 24.27
C VAL A 171 16.48 9.82 24.31
N LEU A 172 15.31 10.05 24.90
CA LEU A 172 14.24 9.06 24.98
C LEU A 172 13.72 8.57 23.61
N TYR A 173 13.74 9.42 22.59
CA TYR A 173 13.39 9.04 21.22
C TYR A 173 14.59 8.44 20.48
N LEU A 174 15.80 8.99 20.69
CA LEU A 174 17.04 8.41 20.14
C LEU A 174 17.23 6.95 20.59
N GLN A 175 16.94 6.65 21.85
CA GLN A 175 17.06 5.29 22.39
C GLN A 175 15.81 4.43 22.20
N ARG A 176 14.76 4.95 21.54
CA ARG A 176 13.46 4.29 21.35
C ARG A 176 12.84 3.79 22.67
N LEU A 177 13.05 4.53 23.76
CA LEU A 177 12.37 4.32 25.05
C LEU A 177 10.93 4.85 25.01
N LYS A 178 10.65 5.76 24.08
CA LYS A 178 9.29 6.15 23.69
C LYS A 178 9.11 6.02 22.19
N ASP A 179 7.89 5.68 21.78
CA ASP A 179 7.51 5.69 20.38
C ASP A 179 7.59 7.11 19.81
N LEU A 180 8.01 7.21 18.54
CA LEU A 180 8.10 8.50 17.85
C LEU A 180 6.72 9.19 17.77
N ASN A 181 5.64 8.41 17.70
CA ASN A 181 4.26 8.91 17.69
C ASN A 181 3.84 9.59 19.01
N ALA A 182 4.61 9.41 20.09
CA ALA A 182 4.38 10.13 21.34
C ALA A 182 4.92 11.58 21.31
N ALA A 183 5.81 11.90 20.35
CA ALA A 183 6.19 13.27 20.05
C ALA A 183 5.12 13.94 19.18
N SER A 184 4.89 15.23 19.41
CA SER A 184 3.98 16.01 18.56
C SER A 184 4.51 16.07 17.12
N VAL A 185 3.61 16.35 16.17
CA VAL A 185 3.96 16.58 14.76
C VAL A 185 4.95 17.73 14.67
N ALA A 186 4.72 18.83 15.40
CA ALA A 186 5.64 19.96 15.45
C ALA A 186 7.06 19.57 15.87
N GLN A 187 7.19 18.73 16.90
CA GLN A 187 8.49 18.24 17.37
C GLN A 187 9.18 17.40 16.30
N ARG A 188 8.47 16.45 15.71
CA ARG A 188 9.04 15.58 14.69
C ARG A 188 9.47 16.34 13.44
N MET A 189 8.67 17.33 13.01
CA MET A 189 9.04 18.22 11.90
C MET A 189 10.30 19.02 12.21
N SER A 190 10.44 19.51 13.45
CA SER A 190 11.61 20.31 13.85
C SER A 190 12.95 19.54 13.77
N TRP A 191 12.93 18.21 13.89
CA TRP A 191 14.14 17.39 13.82
C TRP A 191 14.81 17.39 12.43
N ALA A 192 14.05 17.78 11.39
CA ALA A 192 14.57 17.97 10.04
C ALA A 192 14.87 19.43 9.69
N ALA A 193 14.60 20.39 10.58
CA ALA A 193 14.69 21.82 10.28
C ALA A 193 16.09 22.32 9.91
N GLN A 194 17.13 21.71 10.46
CA GLN A 194 18.54 22.07 10.21
C GLN A 194 19.22 21.12 9.22
N ARG A 195 18.45 20.32 8.49
CA ARG A 195 18.97 19.30 7.57
C ARG A 195 18.81 19.74 6.12
N GLU A 196 19.80 19.37 5.33
CA GLU A 196 19.92 19.68 3.91
C GLU A 196 19.72 18.42 3.06
N THR A 197 19.13 18.61 1.88
CA THR A 197 18.87 17.56 0.91
C THR A 197 19.38 17.97 -0.47
N LYS A 198 19.80 17.00 -1.28
CA LYS A 198 20.30 17.26 -2.64
C LYS A 198 19.17 17.68 -3.59
N ARG A 199 18.00 17.04 -3.45
CA ARG A 199 16.77 17.40 -4.15
C ARG A 199 15.84 18.14 -3.21
N GLU A 200 15.01 19.04 -3.73
CA GLU A 200 14.13 19.85 -2.91
C GLU A 200 13.00 19.03 -2.28
N GLU A 201 12.47 18.06 -3.02
CA GLU A 201 11.37 17.18 -2.60
C GLU A 201 11.80 16.20 -1.49
N ASP A 202 13.09 15.85 -1.44
CA ASP A 202 13.65 15.00 -0.39
C ASP A 202 13.47 15.60 1.02
N ARG A 203 13.22 16.93 1.13
CA ARG A 203 12.85 17.58 2.41
C ARG A 203 11.56 17.00 2.99
N ALA A 204 10.65 16.54 2.15
CA ALA A 204 9.45 15.80 2.54
C ALA A 204 9.75 14.29 2.67
N TYR A 205 10.41 13.71 1.66
CA TYR A 205 10.58 12.25 1.61
C TYR A 205 11.48 11.68 2.72
N CYS A 206 12.41 12.46 3.25
CA CYS A 206 13.21 12.06 4.40
C CYS A 206 12.41 11.97 5.72
N LEU A 207 11.14 12.36 5.74
CA LEU A 207 10.27 12.32 6.92
C LEU A 207 9.24 11.19 6.87
N LEU A 208 9.09 10.48 5.74
CA LEU A 208 8.03 9.47 5.54
C LEU A 208 7.96 8.44 6.66
N GLY A 209 9.08 7.78 6.98
CA GLY A 209 9.11 6.76 8.01
C GLY A 209 8.96 7.27 9.44
N ILE A 210 9.29 8.54 9.70
CA ILE A 210 9.12 9.18 11.01
C ILE A 210 7.64 9.42 11.32
N PHE A 211 6.85 9.66 10.28
CA PHE A 211 5.40 9.82 10.35
C PHE A 211 4.60 8.57 9.97
N GLY A 212 5.25 7.52 9.45
CA GLY A 212 4.57 6.32 8.98
C GLY A 212 3.70 6.57 7.75
N VAL A 213 4.12 7.49 6.88
CA VAL A 213 3.42 7.87 5.64
C VAL A 213 4.03 7.13 4.46
N THR A 214 3.18 6.67 3.54
CA THR A 214 3.57 6.13 2.24
C THR A 214 2.95 7.00 1.16
N MET A 215 3.75 7.51 0.23
CA MET A 215 3.28 8.37 -0.86
C MET A 215 4.19 8.24 -2.09
N PRO A 216 3.65 8.48 -3.31
CA PRO A 216 4.44 8.39 -4.54
C PRO A 216 5.49 9.50 -4.62
N MET A 217 6.64 9.14 -5.19
CA MET A 217 7.79 10.02 -5.38
C MET A 217 7.66 10.76 -6.70
N ILE A 218 7.38 12.05 -6.64
CA ILE A 218 7.24 12.92 -7.81
C ILE A 218 8.41 13.92 -7.77
N TYR A 219 9.50 13.58 -8.44
CA TYR A 219 10.62 14.51 -8.58
C TYR A 219 10.33 15.51 -9.70
N GLY A 220 10.48 16.81 -9.41
CA GLY A 220 10.12 17.91 -10.31
C GLY A 220 8.84 18.66 -9.91
N GLU A 221 8.10 18.21 -8.88
CA GLU A 221 6.93 18.94 -8.36
C GLU A 221 7.29 20.16 -7.49
N GLY A 222 8.56 20.25 -7.07
CA GLY A 222 9.06 21.28 -6.16
C GLY A 222 8.92 20.90 -4.68
N GLY A 223 9.89 21.31 -3.86
CA GLY A 223 9.96 20.91 -2.46
C GLY A 223 8.72 21.28 -1.62
N ASP A 224 8.16 22.47 -1.86
CA ASP A 224 6.97 22.96 -1.16
C ASP A 224 5.76 22.06 -1.43
N GLN A 225 5.54 21.62 -2.68
CA GLN A 225 4.40 20.79 -3.05
C GLN A 225 4.51 19.39 -2.45
N ALA A 226 5.70 18.77 -2.56
CA ALA A 226 5.97 17.50 -1.91
C ALA A 226 5.70 17.56 -0.40
N PHE A 227 6.09 18.67 0.25
CA PHE A 227 5.88 18.88 1.68
C PHE A 227 4.42 19.18 2.05
N PHE A 228 3.64 19.84 1.18
CA PHE A 228 2.19 19.97 1.35
C PHE A 228 1.49 18.62 1.23
N ARG A 229 1.87 17.77 0.25
CA ARG A 229 1.34 16.41 0.12
C ARG A 229 1.62 15.59 1.38
N LEU A 230 2.84 15.68 1.93
CA LEU A 230 3.19 15.04 3.21
C LEU A 230 2.28 15.51 4.35
N GLN A 231 2.13 16.83 4.55
CA GLN A 231 1.27 17.36 5.61
C GLN A 231 -0.18 16.92 5.46
N LYS A 232 -0.70 16.81 4.22
CA LYS A 232 -2.04 16.29 3.96
C LYS A 232 -2.18 14.82 4.39
N HIS A 233 -1.24 13.95 4.02
CA HIS A 233 -1.25 12.53 4.46
C HIS A 233 -1.12 12.40 5.99
N ILE A 234 -0.36 13.29 6.63
CA ILE A 234 -0.27 13.37 8.09
C ILE A 234 -1.65 13.74 8.67
N MET A 235 -2.35 14.75 8.15
CA MET A 235 -3.70 15.13 8.62
C MET A 235 -4.76 14.03 8.40
N GLU A 236 -4.59 13.17 7.39
CA GLU A 236 -5.47 12.02 7.16
C GLU A 236 -5.31 10.94 8.25
N THR A 237 -4.11 10.80 8.80
CA THR A 237 -3.74 9.72 9.74
C THR A 237 -3.69 10.17 11.21
N THR A 238 -3.33 11.42 11.47
CA THR A 238 -3.25 12.00 12.82
C THR A 238 -4.20 13.18 12.99
N ARG A 239 -4.58 13.43 14.24
CA ARG A 239 -5.49 14.51 14.68
C ARG A 239 -4.77 15.51 15.56
N ASP A 240 -3.46 15.59 15.37
CA ASP A 240 -2.54 16.46 16.08
C ASP A 240 -2.54 17.87 15.46
N ASP A 241 -3.14 18.81 16.17
CA ASP A 241 -3.24 20.22 15.77
C ASP A 241 -1.89 20.97 15.81
N SER A 242 -0.85 20.39 16.41
CA SER A 242 0.51 20.93 16.39
C SER A 242 1.13 20.99 14.99
N ILE A 243 0.52 20.34 13.99
CA ILE A 243 0.90 20.54 12.59
C ILE A 243 0.78 22.01 12.14
N LEU A 244 -0.02 22.82 12.83
CA LEU A 244 -0.13 24.26 12.61
C LEU A 244 0.88 25.09 13.43
N ALA A 245 1.64 24.45 14.32
CA ALA A 245 2.61 25.10 15.20
C ALA A 245 3.96 25.42 14.50
N TRP A 246 3.90 26.02 13.31
CA TRP A 246 5.05 26.51 12.54
C TRP A 246 5.10 28.05 12.50
N GLY A 247 6.30 28.62 12.41
CA GLY A 247 6.52 30.07 12.44
C GLY A 247 6.59 30.69 13.84
N LEU A 248 7.02 29.91 14.85
CA LEU A 248 7.40 30.43 16.17
C LEU A 248 8.73 31.20 16.05
N GLY A 249 8.77 32.50 16.38
CA GLY A 249 10.02 33.21 16.68
C GLY A 249 10.88 33.78 15.53
N VAL A 250 10.31 34.30 14.45
CA VAL A 250 11.06 35.12 13.47
C VAL A 250 10.69 36.59 13.62
N GLN A 251 11.34 37.33 14.51
CA GLN A 251 11.10 38.78 14.69
C GLN A 251 11.38 39.56 13.39
N ILE A 252 10.33 39.83 12.61
CA ILE A 252 10.27 40.97 11.69
C ILE A 252 9.13 41.84 12.21
N PRO A 253 9.33 43.16 12.46
CA PRO A 253 8.27 44.01 12.98
C PRO A 253 7.12 44.07 11.97
N PRO A 254 5.85 44.08 12.41
CA PRO A 254 4.75 44.40 11.52
C PRO A 254 4.91 45.87 11.11
N THR A 255 5.18 46.10 9.83
CA THR A 255 5.00 47.43 9.24
C THR A 255 3.53 47.77 9.34
N SER A 256 3.24 48.85 10.07
CA SER A 256 1.92 49.46 10.14
C SER A 256 1.52 49.93 8.74
N ASP A 257 0.77 49.11 8.02
CA ASP A 257 0.00 49.59 6.89
C ASP A 257 -1.43 49.05 6.99
N SER A 258 -2.35 49.98 7.16
CA SER A 258 -3.79 49.82 7.12
C SER A 258 -4.25 49.52 5.68
N GLY A 259 -3.92 48.34 5.19
CA GLY A 259 -4.37 47.79 3.89
C GLY A 259 -4.77 46.33 4.07
N GLN A 260 -5.85 45.92 3.39
CA GLN A 260 -6.45 44.57 3.42
C GLN A 260 -5.43 43.45 3.72
N ALA A 261 -5.64 42.71 4.81
CA ALA A 261 -4.79 41.61 5.22
C ALA A 261 -4.66 40.59 4.08
N THR A 262 -3.50 40.56 3.41
CA THR A 262 -3.22 39.56 2.38
C THR A 262 -3.11 38.19 3.03
N ALA A 263 -3.81 37.21 2.45
CA ALA A 263 -3.81 35.84 2.91
C ALA A 263 -2.40 35.23 2.90
N GLY A 264 -1.98 34.65 4.01
CA GLY A 264 -0.76 33.84 4.13
C GLY A 264 -1.02 32.35 3.92
N ARG A 265 0.05 31.58 3.76
CA ARG A 265 -0.02 30.11 3.66
C ARG A 265 -0.56 29.51 4.96
N VAL A 266 -1.42 28.49 4.86
CA VAL A 266 -1.93 27.74 6.02
C VAL A 266 -0.98 26.63 6.44
N LEU A 267 -0.38 25.96 5.47
CA LEU A 267 0.61 24.91 5.67
C LEU A 267 2.04 25.45 5.59
N ALA A 268 2.96 24.78 6.29
CA ALA A 268 4.38 25.08 6.22
C ALA A 268 4.95 24.70 4.84
N ALA A 269 5.93 25.45 4.35
CA ALA A 269 6.64 25.18 3.11
C ALA A 269 7.70 24.08 3.28
N GLY A 270 8.24 23.94 4.49
CA GLY A 270 9.23 22.92 4.79
C GLY A 270 9.52 22.76 6.28
N PRO A 271 10.42 21.82 6.64
CA PRO A 271 10.81 21.57 8.03
C PRO A 271 11.40 22.79 8.74
N SER A 272 12.05 23.70 8.01
CA SER A 272 12.63 24.94 8.54
C SER A 272 11.61 25.83 9.24
N ASP A 273 10.35 25.80 8.81
CA ASP A 273 9.27 26.58 9.44
C ASP A 273 8.95 26.08 10.87
N PHE A 274 9.38 24.86 11.21
CA PHE A 274 9.24 24.24 12.53
C PHE A 274 10.53 24.32 13.38
N ALA A 275 11.56 25.06 12.96
CA ALA A 275 12.87 25.07 13.65
C ALA A 275 12.79 25.38 15.15
N ASN A 276 11.86 26.25 15.55
CA ASN A 276 11.65 26.66 16.94
C ASN A 276 10.54 25.86 17.65
N SER A 277 10.01 24.80 17.01
CA SER A 277 8.87 24.03 17.51
C SER A 277 9.28 22.75 18.25
N GLY A 278 10.58 22.48 18.43
CA GLY A 278 11.09 21.25 19.08
C GLY A 278 10.72 21.09 20.56
N GLN A 279 10.26 22.15 21.22
CA GLN A 279 9.77 22.09 22.60
C GLN A 279 8.24 21.99 22.70
N ILE A 280 7.51 21.98 21.59
CA ILE A 280 6.04 21.99 21.59
C ILE A 280 5.50 20.57 21.82
N VAL A 281 4.91 20.30 22.98
CA VAL A 281 4.34 18.99 23.35
C VAL A 281 2.83 19.08 23.52
N PHE A 282 2.16 17.93 23.52
CA PHE A 282 0.77 17.81 23.95
C PHE A 282 0.65 18.11 25.44
N HIS A 283 -0.38 18.86 25.84
CA HIS A 283 -0.71 19.06 27.26
C HIS A 283 -1.73 18.04 27.77
N GLU A 284 -2.64 17.60 26.90
CA GLU A 284 -3.60 16.52 27.15
C GLU A 284 -3.58 15.57 25.94
N PRO A 285 -3.53 14.25 26.15
CA PRO A 285 -3.66 13.30 25.03
C PRO A 285 -5.05 13.48 24.40
N PRO A 286 -5.19 13.37 23.06
CA PRO A 286 -6.49 13.51 22.41
C PRO A 286 -7.46 12.49 23.02
N THR A 287 -8.42 12.99 23.79
CA THR A 287 -9.50 12.18 24.36
C THR A 287 -10.45 11.78 23.23
N ALA A 288 -11.16 10.66 23.40
CA ALA A 288 -11.92 9.95 22.37
C ALA A 288 -13.04 10.75 21.65
N SER A 289 -13.25 12.03 21.97
CA SER A 289 -14.14 12.94 21.23
C SER A 289 -13.34 13.76 20.23
N VAL A 290 -13.21 13.27 18.99
CA VAL A 290 -12.29 13.83 17.99
C VAL A 290 -13.06 14.50 16.87
N HIS A 291 -12.90 15.81 16.77
CA HIS A 291 -13.40 16.60 15.65
C HIS A 291 -12.44 16.49 14.43
N PRO A 292 -12.92 16.63 13.18
CA PRO A 292 -12.09 16.46 11.99
C PRO A 292 -11.01 17.54 11.85
N LEU A 293 -9.83 17.13 11.40
CA LEU A 293 -8.75 17.98 10.89
C LEU A 293 -8.47 17.55 9.44
N ASP A 294 -9.00 18.26 8.46
CA ASP A 294 -8.84 17.92 7.04
C ASP A 294 -8.84 19.16 6.13
N ILE A 295 -8.35 19.00 4.90
CA ILE A 295 -8.36 20.05 3.88
C ILE A 295 -9.37 19.64 2.81
N SER A 296 -10.36 20.49 2.58
CA SER A 296 -11.37 20.28 1.53
C SER A 296 -11.83 21.62 0.95
N GLY A 297 -12.03 21.66 -0.36
CA GLY A 297 -12.46 22.88 -1.07
C GLY A 297 -11.52 24.07 -0.92
N GLY A 298 -10.21 23.84 -0.73
CA GLY A 298 -9.22 24.91 -0.52
C GLY A 298 -9.21 25.50 0.90
N CYS A 299 -9.94 24.92 1.85
CA CYS A 299 -9.96 25.35 3.25
C CYS A 299 -9.56 24.21 4.19
N LEU A 300 -8.80 24.54 5.25
CA LEU A 300 -8.52 23.67 6.38
C LEU A 300 -9.70 23.75 7.37
N ARG A 301 -10.31 22.61 7.67
CA ARG A 301 -11.35 22.49 8.70
C ARG A 301 -10.69 22.09 10.01
N ILE A 302 -10.92 22.85 11.07
CA ILE A 302 -10.35 22.58 12.39
C ILE A 302 -11.26 23.10 13.49
N HIS A 303 -11.31 22.41 14.64
CA HIS A 303 -11.99 22.91 15.82
C HIS A 303 -10.98 23.59 16.75
N LEU A 304 -11.09 24.91 16.92
CA LEU A 304 -10.20 25.68 17.77
C LEU A 304 -10.99 26.47 18.81
N ARG A 305 -10.36 26.70 19.96
CA ARG A 305 -10.83 27.73 20.90
C ARG A 305 -10.35 29.08 20.38
N LEU A 306 -11.28 30.01 20.16
CA LEU A 306 -10.96 31.33 19.66
C LEU A 306 -10.87 32.36 20.78
N LEU A 307 -9.82 33.17 20.75
CA LEU A 307 -9.68 34.40 21.49
C LEU A 307 -9.96 35.58 20.57
N THR A 308 -11.14 36.18 20.68
CA THR A 308 -11.51 37.36 19.88
C THR A 308 -10.75 38.58 20.39
N MET A 309 -9.95 39.22 19.55
CA MET A 309 -9.22 40.46 19.88
C MET A 309 -9.96 41.70 19.37
N SER A 310 -10.56 41.61 18.18
CA SER A 310 -11.42 42.62 17.57
C SER A 310 -12.47 41.94 16.67
N ALA A 311 -13.39 42.70 16.06
CA ALA A 311 -14.43 42.14 15.17
C ALA A 311 -13.86 41.26 14.05
N ASP A 312 -12.67 41.63 13.54
CA ASP A 312 -12.04 41.00 12.38
C ASP A 312 -10.81 40.15 12.74
N ASN A 313 -10.34 40.15 13.99
CA ASN A 313 -9.13 39.41 14.39
C ASN A 313 -9.40 38.47 15.58
N ALA A 314 -8.94 37.24 15.45
CA ALA A 314 -8.99 36.21 16.48
C ALA A 314 -7.66 35.47 16.60
N ILE A 315 -7.42 34.82 17.73
CA ILE A 315 -6.31 33.87 17.92
C ILE A 315 -6.92 32.48 18.18
N GLY A 316 -6.62 31.52 17.30
CA GLY A 316 -6.99 30.13 17.48
C GLY A 316 -5.99 29.41 18.37
N LEU A 317 -6.44 28.88 19.50
CA LEU A 317 -5.61 28.18 20.46
C LEU A 317 -5.52 26.67 20.13
N LEU A 318 -4.30 26.19 19.93
CA LEU A 318 -3.98 24.76 19.73
C LEU A 318 -3.89 24.03 21.08
N ASN A 319 -4.06 22.70 21.08
CA ASN A 319 -3.93 21.85 22.27
C ASN A 319 -2.48 21.47 22.62
N CYS A 320 -1.51 22.18 22.03
CA CYS A 320 -0.08 21.99 22.24
C CYS A 320 0.59 23.26 22.79
N GLY A 321 1.71 23.09 23.51
CA GLY A 321 2.48 24.21 24.04
C GLY A 321 3.88 23.80 24.53
N PRO A 322 4.66 24.75 25.08
CA PRO A 322 6.03 24.49 25.50
C PRO A 322 6.13 23.42 26.58
N ARG A 323 7.08 22.49 26.45
CA ARG A 323 7.31 21.39 27.40
C ARG A 323 7.58 21.85 28.82
N HIS A 324 8.22 23.01 28.98
CA HIS A 324 8.59 23.57 30.27
C HIS A 324 7.47 24.38 30.94
N ASP A 325 6.40 24.73 30.20
CA ASP A 325 5.30 25.55 30.71
C ASP A 325 3.94 25.02 30.23
N LYS A 326 3.29 24.25 31.10
CA LYS A 326 1.95 23.68 30.84
C LYS A 326 0.82 24.70 30.89
N GLN A 327 1.10 25.93 31.33
CA GLN A 327 0.11 27.00 31.38
C GLN A 327 0.08 27.81 30.09
N GLN A 328 0.98 27.55 29.14
CA GLN A 328 1.00 28.21 27.84
C GLN A 328 0.61 27.25 26.71
N VAL A 329 -0.19 27.76 25.78
CA VAL A 329 -0.60 27.09 24.54
C VAL A 329 -0.18 27.90 23.32
N VAL A 330 -0.02 27.23 22.19
CA VAL A 330 0.29 27.90 20.91
C VAL A 330 -0.97 28.54 20.36
N GLY A 331 -0.92 29.84 20.10
CA GLY A 331 -1.96 30.63 19.45
C GLY A 331 -1.61 30.96 18.00
N VAL A 332 -2.53 30.65 17.08
CA VAL A 332 -2.45 30.97 15.65
C VAL A 332 -3.24 32.25 15.39
N PRO A 333 -2.61 33.35 14.92
CA PRO A 333 -3.34 34.54 14.52
C PRO A 333 -4.21 34.29 13.29
N LEU A 334 -5.47 34.70 13.35
CA LEU A 334 -6.49 34.50 12.34
C LEU A 334 -7.24 35.82 12.07
N ALA A 335 -7.38 36.19 10.80
CA ALA A 335 -8.26 37.26 10.36
C ALA A 335 -9.57 36.67 9.86
N LYS A 336 -10.71 37.21 10.30
CA LYS A 336 -12.06 36.76 9.97
C LYS A 336 -12.47 37.30 8.60
N ILE A 337 -13.01 36.44 7.74
CA ILE A 337 -13.56 36.80 6.41
C ILE A 337 -15.08 36.76 6.44
N THR A 338 -15.65 35.65 6.92
CA THR A 338 -17.11 35.46 7.11
C THR A 338 -17.38 34.97 8.54
N SER A 339 -18.64 34.63 8.87
CA SER A 339 -19.02 34.13 10.20
C SER A 339 -18.15 32.97 10.71
N ASP A 340 -17.69 32.09 9.80
CA ASP A 340 -17.02 30.82 10.05
C ASP A 340 -15.69 30.64 9.26
N GLN A 341 -15.38 31.53 8.31
CA GLN A 341 -14.14 31.48 7.53
C GLN A 341 -13.11 32.50 8.02
N TYR A 342 -11.88 32.01 8.13
CA TYR A 342 -10.71 32.73 8.59
C TYR A 342 -9.55 32.58 7.60
N VAL A 343 -8.55 33.43 7.73
CA VAL A 343 -7.28 33.30 7.02
C VAL A 343 -6.13 33.60 7.97
N ARG A 344 -5.00 32.90 7.78
CA ARG A 344 -3.77 33.21 8.50
C ARG A 344 -3.11 34.42 7.81
N PRO A 345 -2.99 35.61 8.44
CA PRO A 345 -2.45 36.77 7.75
C PRO A 345 -0.96 36.57 7.42
N LYS A 346 -0.55 37.00 6.22
CA LYS A 346 0.84 36.84 5.76
C LYS A 346 1.82 37.50 6.74
N GLY A 347 2.86 36.77 7.14
CA GLY A 347 3.87 37.26 8.10
C GLY A 347 3.47 37.17 9.57
N SER A 348 2.30 36.63 9.91
CA SER A 348 1.87 36.45 11.30
C SER A 348 2.63 35.32 12.00
N GLN A 349 3.36 35.69 13.05
CA GLN A 349 4.05 34.75 13.94
C GLN A 349 3.08 34.11 14.92
N LEU A 350 3.39 32.88 15.33
CA LEU A 350 2.66 32.24 16.42
C LEU A 350 2.95 32.94 17.75
N VAL A 351 1.91 33.06 18.57
CA VAL A 351 1.98 33.71 19.88
C VAL A 351 1.70 32.69 20.96
N LEU A 352 2.45 32.70 22.05
CA LEU A 352 2.13 31.88 23.21
C LEU A 352 1.05 32.57 24.05
N GLN A 353 -0.02 31.85 24.36
CA GLN A 353 -1.16 32.36 25.11
C GLN A 353 -1.37 31.57 26.40
N PRO A 354 -1.84 32.19 27.49
CA PRO A 354 -2.22 31.47 28.70
C PRO A 354 -3.37 30.50 28.42
N LYS A 355 -3.30 29.27 28.94
CA LYS A 355 -4.34 28.23 28.79
C LYS A 355 -5.70 28.69 29.32
N THR A 356 -5.71 29.60 30.29
CA THR A 356 -6.92 30.19 30.92
C THR A 356 -7.53 31.35 30.13
N ALA A 357 -6.91 31.81 29.04
CA ALA A 357 -7.36 32.99 28.32
C ALA A 357 -8.73 32.81 27.64
N SER A 358 -9.14 31.56 27.33
CA SER A 358 -10.40 31.27 26.64
C SER A 358 -11.35 30.49 27.56
N ILE A 359 -12.55 31.05 27.76
CA ILE A 359 -13.68 30.47 28.50
C ILE A 359 -14.65 29.75 27.54
N THR A 360 -14.37 29.79 26.22
CA THR A 360 -15.27 29.28 25.17
C THR A 360 -14.97 27.83 24.79
N SER A 361 -16.03 27.09 24.44
CA SER A 361 -15.91 25.76 23.86
C SER A 361 -15.23 25.82 22.48
N PRO A 362 -14.51 24.78 22.04
CA PRO A 362 -13.96 24.73 20.68
C PRO A 362 -15.08 24.86 19.63
N GLU A 363 -14.87 25.73 18.65
CA GLU A 363 -15.80 25.93 17.53
C GLU A 363 -15.17 25.44 16.22
N LEU A 364 -15.99 24.93 15.30
CA LEU A 364 -15.55 24.56 13.95
C LEU A 364 -15.29 25.83 13.14
N ILE A 365 -14.07 25.95 12.62
CA ILE A 365 -13.67 27.04 11.73
C ILE A 365 -13.09 26.51 10.43
N TYR A 366 -13.12 27.36 9.40
CA TYR A 366 -12.52 27.10 8.10
C TYR A 366 -11.40 28.09 7.84
N ILE A 367 -10.15 27.63 7.72
CA ILE A 367 -9.01 28.49 7.40
C ILE A 367 -8.70 28.37 5.90
N ARG A 368 -8.89 29.44 5.14
CA ARG A 368 -8.63 29.47 3.69
C ARG A 368 -7.15 29.29 3.38
N ASN A 369 -6.84 28.37 2.47
CA ASN A 369 -5.49 28.10 2.01
C ASN A 369 -5.23 28.74 0.65
N ASP A 370 -4.76 29.99 0.64
CA ASP A 370 -4.32 30.68 -0.58
C ASP A 370 -2.88 30.26 -0.92
N SER A 371 -2.69 28.99 -1.25
CA SER A 371 -1.46 28.48 -1.87
C SER A 371 -1.52 28.46 -3.40
N GLN A 372 -2.53 29.11 -4.01
CA GLN A 372 -2.50 29.53 -5.41
C GLN A 372 -2.02 30.98 -5.53
N GLY A 373 -0.78 31.21 -5.07
CA GLY A 373 0.00 32.37 -5.48
C GLY A 373 0.62 32.08 -6.85
N GLY A 374 -0.18 32.15 -7.91
CA GLY A 374 0.39 32.45 -9.23
C GLY A 374 0.96 33.87 -9.21
N PRO A 375 2.06 34.15 -9.93
CA PRO A 375 2.36 35.53 -10.29
C PRO A 375 1.19 36.07 -11.15
N PRO A 376 1.03 37.40 -11.30
CA PRO A 376 0.12 37.92 -12.32
C PRO A 376 0.48 37.27 -13.67
N PRO A 377 -0.49 37.04 -14.57
CA PRO A 377 -0.30 36.25 -15.77
C PRO A 377 0.95 36.74 -16.52
N ASP A 378 2.01 35.93 -16.42
CA ASP A 378 3.25 36.19 -17.13
C ASP A 378 2.95 35.90 -18.60
N ALA A 379 3.02 36.94 -19.42
CA ALA A 379 2.54 36.98 -20.81
C ALA A 379 3.35 36.11 -21.79
N ASN A 380 3.90 34.98 -21.33
CA ASN A 380 4.79 34.12 -22.14
C ASN A 380 4.69 32.61 -21.86
N ARG A 381 3.77 32.13 -21.01
CA ARG A 381 3.59 30.68 -20.83
C ARG A 381 2.80 30.12 -22.01
N ARG A 382 3.52 29.58 -23.00
CA ARG A 382 2.95 29.01 -24.22
C ARG A 382 2.48 27.59 -24.00
N VAL A 383 1.22 27.26 -24.29
CA VAL A 383 0.64 25.91 -24.10
C VAL A 383 0.09 25.37 -25.42
N TRP A 384 0.14 24.05 -25.61
CA TRP A 384 -0.49 23.37 -26.74
C TRP A 384 -1.85 22.84 -26.32
N LEU A 385 -2.88 23.14 -27.12
CA LEU A 385 -4.24 22.64 -26.93
C LEU A 385 -4.61 21.68 -28.05
N TYR A 386 -5.29 20.60 -27.69
CA TYR A 386 -5.94 19.68 -28.61
C TYR A 386 -7.40 19.52 -28.20
N ASP A 387 -8.30 19.31 -29.17
CA ASP A 387 -9.73 19.20 -28.94
C ASP A 387 -10.16 17.75 -29.08
N ASP A 388 -10.44 17.08 -27.96
CA ASP A 388 -10.86 15.68 -27.96
C ASP A 388 -12.08 15.40 -28.86
N ALA A 389 -12.99 16.37 -29.02
CA ALA A 389 -14.17 16.22 -29.86
C ALA A 389 -13.82 16.24 -31.36
N GLU A 390 -12.98 17.17 -31.80
CA GLU A 390 -12.53 17.28 -33.19
C GLU A 390 -11.68 16.07 -33.61
N PHE A 391 -10.90 15.51 -32.68
CA PHE A 391 -10.02 14.38 -32.95
C PHE A 391 -10.81 13.06 -33.03
N ALA A 392 -11.89 12.96 -32.25
CA ALA A 392 -12.82 11.83 -32.32
C ALA A 392 -13.60 11.78 -33.65
N GLU A 393 -13.85 12.91 -34.33
CA GLU A 393 -14.52 12.94 -35.65
C GLU A 393 -13.75 12.19 -36.74
N VAL A 394 -12.42 12.15 -36.64
CA VAL A 394 -11.53 11.39 -37.53
C VAL A 394 -11.08 10.06 -36.91
N ASN A 395 -11.79 9.58 -35.87
CA ASN A 395 -11.54 8.33 -35.16
C ASN A 395 -10.13 8.22 -34.57
N LEU A 396 -9.59 9.33 -34.06
CA LEU A 396 -8.31 9.40 -33.38
C LEU A 396 -8.47 9.74 -31.90
N SER A 397 -7.71 9.07 -31.04
CA SER A 397 -7.61 9.38 -29.61
C SER A 397 -6.16 9.64 -29.22
N LEU A 398 -5.88 10.71 -28.47
CA LEU A 398 -4.57 10.88 -27.83
C LEU A 398 -4.43 9.81 -26.74
N ILE A 399 -3.37 9.01 -26.80
CA ILE A 399 -3.16 7.87 -25.88
C ILE A 399 -1.96 8.04 -24.97
N ASP A 400 -0.99 8.87 -25.37
CA ASP A 400 0.24 9.05 -24.61
C ASP A 400 0.99 10.30 -25.05
N VAL A 401 1.74 10.90 -24.14
CA VAL A 401 2.59 12.07 -24.37
C VAL A 401 3.94 11.87 -23.69
N ALA A 402 5.04 12.13 -24.39
CA ALA A 402 6.38 12.03 -23.85
C ALA A 402 7.11 13.40 -23.90
N PRO A 403 7.63 13.91 -22.78
CA PRO A 403 7.54 13.37 -21.41
C PRO A 403 6.11 13.40 -20.84
N ARG A 404 5.71 12.39 -20.06
CA ARG A 404 4.35 12.28 -19.50
C ARG A 404 3.98 13.41 -18.53
N SER A 405 4.99 14.04 -17.93
CA SER A 405 4.83 15.25 -17.11
C SER A 405 4.28 16.45 -17.87
N CYS A 406 4.31 16.42 -19.20
CA CYS A 406 3.82 17.50 -20.05
C CYS A 406 2.32 17.40 -20.33
N TRP A 407 1.66 16.31 -19.93
CA TRP A 407 0.25 16.07 -20.26
C TRP A 407 -0.63 16.25 -19.03
N ASP A 408 -1.55 17.21 -19.15
CA ASP A 408 -2.66 17.40 -18.23
C ASP A 408 -3.91 16.75 -18.84
N GLU A 409 -4.20 15.53 -18.38
CA GLU A 409 -5.31 14.70 -18.86
C GLU A 409 -6.68 15.30 -18.49
N GLU A 410 -6.79 16.03 -17.37
CA GLU A 410 -8.05 16.65 -16.95
C GLU A 410 -8.36 17.95 -17.72
N GLY A 411 -7.33 18.58 -18.31
CA GLY A 411 -7.44 19.87 -18.99
C GLY A 411 -7.25 19.84 -20.51
N ALA A 412 -6.98 18.69 -21.13
CA ALA A 412 -6.62 18.56 -22.56
C ALA A 412 -5.46 19.49 -23.00
N LEU A 413 -4.52 19.73 -22.08
CA LEU A 413 -3.40 20.65 -22.27
C LEU A 413 -2.09 19.88 -22.34
N ILE A 414 -1.22 20.26 -23.29
CA ILE A 414 0.16 19.79 -23.34
C ILE A 414 1.08 20.98 -23.05
N THR A 415 1.70 20.98 -21.87
CA THR A 415 2.58 22.06 -21.42
C THR A 415 4.03 21.77 -21.81
N PRO A 416 4.70 22.63 -22.60
CA PRO A 416 6.10 22.45 -22.93
C PRO A 416 7.00 22.68 -21.71
N THR A 417 8.00 21.85 -21.55
CA THR A 417 9.08 22.05 -20.57
C THR A 417 10.11 23.02 -21.14
N PHE A 418 10.33 24.16 -20.49
CA PHE A 418 11.41 25.09 -20.82
C PHE A 418 12.55 24.95 -19.79
N GLU A 419 13.73 24.55 -20.25
CA GLU A 419 14.98 24.75 -19.51
C GLU A 419 15.83 25.84 -20.20
N TYR A 420 16.58 26.60 -19.41
CA TYR A 420 17.33 27.80 -19.83
C TYR A 420 18.55 27.53 -20.73
N ASP A 421 18.81 26.28 -21.17
CA ASP A 421 20.10 25.86 -21.72
C ASP A 421 20.12 25.58 -23.24
N GLY A 422 19.24 26.23 -24.02
CA GLY A 422 19.35 26.25 -25.49
C GLY A 422 19.16 24.90 -26.23
N ALA A 423 18.92 23.79 -25.51
CA ALA A 423 18.57 22.50 -26.08
C ALA A 423 17.09 22.47 -26.49
N VAL A 424 16.80 22.19 -27.76
CA VAL A 424 15.43 22.09 -28.30
C VAL A 424 14.75 20.86 -27.70
N HIS A 425 14.02 21.02 -26.59
CA HIS A 425 13.13 19.97 -26.09
C HIS A 425 11.92 19.83 -27.02
N ARG A 426 11.64 18.60 -27.43
CA ARG A 426 10.51 18.25 -28.30
C ARG A 426 9.57 17.34 -27.52
N THR A 427 8.28 17.67 -27.52
CA THR A 427 7.23 16.88 -26.89
C THR A 427 6.61 15.96 -27.94
N LEU A 428 6.46 14.68 -27.64
CA LEU A 428 5.79 13.72 -28.52
C LEU A 428 4.38 13.50 -28.02
N ALA A 429 3.40 13.57 -28.91
CA ALA A 429 2.01 13.22 -28.67
C ALA A 429 1.65 12.04 -29.58
N ARG A 430 1.13 10.96 -29.00
CA ARG A 430 0.77 9.74 -29.74
C ARG A 430 -0.73 9.61 -29.87
N PHE A 431 -1.19 9.52 -31.11
CA PHE A 431 -2.60 9.39 -31.46
C PHE A 431 -2.87 8.01 -32.05
N ARG A 432 -3.89 7.34 -31.54
CA ARG A 432 -4.32 6.01 -32.00
C ARG A 432 -5.59 6.12 -32.80
N HIS A 433 -5.62 5.44 -33.95
CA HIS A 433 -6.83 5.30 -34.75
C HIS A 433 -7.65 4.09 -34.28
N GLY A 434 -8.98 4.21 -34.27
CA GLY A 434 -9.87 3.16 -33.75
C GLY A 434 -9.82 1.83 -34.52
N GLU A 435 -9.42 1.83 -35.79
CA GLU A 435 -9.38 0.62 -36.63
C GLU A 435 -8.26 -0.36 -36.25
N GLU A 436 -8.63 -1.58 -35.90
CA GLU A 436 -7.71 -2.62 -35.45
C GLU A 436 -6.74 -3.05 -36.56
N GLY A 437 -5.43 -2.91 -36.31
CA GLY A 437 -4.37 -3.18 -37.30
C GLY A 437 -3.76 -1.93 -37.94
N SER A 438 -4.32 -0.73 -37.72
CA SER A 438 -3.71 0.53 -38.15
C SER A 438 -2.46 0.87 -37.34
N TRP A 439 -1.60 1.70 -37.91
CA TRP A 439 -0.46 2.26 -37.21
C TRP A 439 -0.89 3.50 -36.42
N ASP A 440 -0.19 3.80 -35.32
CA ASP A 440 -0.46 4.99 -34.50
C ASP A 440 0.31 6.18 -35.10
N PHE A 441 -0.27 7.37 -35.02
CA PHE A 441 0.43 8.61 -35.37
C PHE A 441 1.24 9.11 -34.18
N VAL A 442 2.42 9.66 -34.45
CA VAL A 442 3.26 10.34 -33.47
C VAL A 442 3.51 11.75 -33.98
N VAL A 443 2.98 12.75 -33.27
CA VAL A 443 3.19 14.17 -33.54
C VAL A 443 4.27 14.69 -32.62
N VAL A 444 5.35 15.21 -33.20
CA VAL A 444 6.44 15.83 -32.45
C VAL A 444 6.25 17.34 -32.48
N LEU A 445 6.11 17.95 -31.32
CA LEU A 445 5.91 19.38 -31.11
C LEU A 445 7.19 20.01 -30.56
N GLY A 446 7.55 21.20 -31.03
CA GLY A 446 8.70 21.93 -30.51
C GLY A 446 8.67 23.41 -30.87
N PHE A 447 9.56 24.18 -30.24
CA PHE A 447 9.76 25.60 -30.54
C PHE A 447 11.17 25.84 -31.07
N GLN A 448 11.30 26.62 -32.14
CA GLN A 448 12.59 27.09 -32.63
C GLN A 448 12.66 28.62 -32.53
N ARG A 449 13.70 29.12 -31.88
CA ARG A 449 13.93 30.56 -31.72
C ARG A 449 14.66 31.11 -32.95
N ARG A 450 14.02 32.02 -33.70
CA ARG A 450 14.60 32.75 -34.83
C ARG A 450 14.61 34.25 -34.50
N GLY A 451 15.74 34.72 -33.96
CA GLY A 451 15.87 36.12 -33.52
C GLY A 451 14.96 36.44 -32.33
N THR A 452 14.14 37.49 -32.42
CA THR A 452 13.16 37.87 -31.39
C THR A 452 11.84 37.10 -31.48
N CYS A 453 11.62 36.32 -32.55
CA CYS A 453 10.41 35.54 -32.75
C CYS A 453 10.66 34.05 -32.44
N THR A 454 9.72 33.42 -31.73
CA THR A 454 9.76 31.97 -31.43
C THR A 454 8.68 31.30 -32.27
N GLU A 455 9.08 30.47 -33.23
CA GLU A 455 8.19 29.75 -34.15
C GLU A 455 7.90 28.33 -33.63
N ALA A 456 6.63 27.95 -33.66
CA ALA A 456 6.13 26.61 -33.41
C ALA A 456 6.46 25.66 -34.56
N GLN A 457 6.93 24.46 -34.26
CA GLN A 457 7.24 23.41 -35.23
C GLN A 457 6.53 22.10 -34.87
N CYS A 458 5.97 21.44 -35.88
CA CYS A 458 5.48 20.07 -35.78
C CYS A 458 6.12 19.17 -36.85
N CYS A 459 6.28 17.88 -36.52
CA CYS A 459 6.39 16.83 -37.53
C CYS A 459 5.54 15.62 -37.17
N VAL A 460 5.13 14.84 -38.18
CA VAL A 460 4.21 13.70 -38.02
C VAL A 460 4.87 12.43 -38.53
N MET A 461 4.83 11.37 -37.73
CA MET A 461 5.34 10.05 -38.05
C MET A 461 4.29 8.99 -37.76
N ILE A 462 4.52 7.75 -38.23
CA ILE A 462 3.72 6.58 -37.83
C ILE A 462 4.57 5.61 -37.02
N CYS A 463 3.95 4.90 -36.09
CA CYS A 463 4.59 3.84 -35.33
C CYS A 463 3.67 2.64 -35.13
N CYS A 464 4.26 1.46 -34.94
CA CYS A 464 3.51 0.28 -34.56
C CYS A 464 2.90 0.48 -33.16
N ARG A 465 1.67 -0.03 -32.96
CA ARG A 465 0.97 0.01 -31.67
C ARG A 465 1.78 -0.53 -30.50
N LYS A 466 2.71 -1.45 -30.75
CA LYS A 466 3.54 -2.13 -29.74
C LYS A 466 4.82 -1.37 -29.37
N THR A 467 5.19 -0.34 -30.13
CA THR A 467 6.43 0.43 -29.91
C THR A 467 6.24 1.41 -28.75
N SER A 468 7.15 1.46 -27.79
CA SER A 468 7.10 2.42 -26.67
C SER A 468 7.38 3.85 -27.15
N LEU A 469 6.62 4.82 -26.63
CA LEU A 469 6.80 6.23 -26.97
C LEU A 469 8.07 6.79 -26.30
N GLU A 470 8.43 6.30 -25.12
CA GLU A 470 9.66 6.66 -24.42
C GLU A 470 10.92 6.15 -25.11
N GLU A 471 10.90 4.91 -25.63
CA GLU A 471 12.00 4.37 -26.44
C GLU A 471 12.21 5.20 -27.71
N LEU A 472 11.11 5.63 -28.34
CA LEU A 472 11.15 6.53 -29.50
C LEU A 472 11.70 7.91 -29.14
N ALA A 473 11.25 8.49 -28.02
CA ALA A 473 11.74 9.77 -27.53
C ALA A 473 13.25 9.74 -27.21
N GLY A 474 13.74 8.65 -26.60
CA GLY A 474 15.15 8.47 -26.25
C GLY A 474 16.09 8.36 -27.46
N LYS A 475 15.58 7.99 -28.63
CA LYS A 475 16.36 7.92 -29.88
C LYS A 475 15.94 8.97 -30.93
N LEU A 476 15.10 9.94 -30.54
CA LEU A 476 14.54 10.95 -31.43
C LEU A 476 15.61 11.78 -32.13
N GLN A 477 16.75 12.05 -31.48
CA GLN A 477 17.83 12.86 -32.06
C GLN A 477 18.40 12.25 -33.36
N TYR A 478 18.41 10.93 -33.49
CA TYR A 478 18.85 10.22 -34.71
C TYR A 478 17.78 10.23 -35.81
N MET A 479 16.51 10.25 -35.44
CA MET A 479 15.36 10.22 -36.36
C MET A 479 14.93 11.63 -36.82
N ALA A 480 15.09 12.63 -35.95
CA ALA A 480 14.70 14.03 -36.15
C ALA A 480 15.40 14.70 -37.34
N GLN A 481 16.60 14.21 -37.73
CA GLN A 481 17.30 14.68 -38.93
C GLN A 481 16.60 14.29 -40.23
N LYS A 482 15.85 13.18 -40.26
CA LYS A 482 15.04 12.75 -41.42
C LYS A 482 13.61 13.29 -41.37
N ALA A 483 13.11 13.62 -40.17
CA ALA A 483 11.72 14.01 -39.95
C ALA A 483 11.46 15.53 -39.93
N SER A 484 12.48 16.38 -40.16
CA SER A 484 12.27 17.83 -40.10
C SER A 484 11.49 18.35 -41.32
N GLY A 485 10.30 18.88 -41.09
CA GLY A 485 9.48 19.58 -42.08
C GLY A 485 8.28 18.80 -42.62
N GLU A 486 8.20 17.49 -42.37
CA GLU A 486 7.07 16.66 -42.79
C GLU A 486 5.88 16.82 -41.84
N ARG A 487 4.82 17.48 -42.32
CA ARG A 487 3.59 17.75 -41.55
C ARG A 487 2.44 16.81 -41.89
N SER A 488 2.69 15.78 -42.69
CA SER A 488 1.67 14.82 -43.10
C SER A 488 2.19 13.38 -43.08
N ALA A 489 1.33 12.44 -42.69
CA ALA A 489 1.64 11.02 -42.66
C ALA A 489 0.37 10.20 -42.95
N GLY A 490 0.53 9.00 -43.52
CA GLY A 490 -0.57 8.06 -43.73
C GLY A 490 -0.36 6.78 -42.93
N ASN A 491 -1.33 6.37 -42.11
CA ASN A 491 -1.22 5.16 -41.28
C ASN A 491 -1.88 3.91 -41.89
N GLY A 492 -2.29 4.00 -43.16
CA GLY A 492 -3.10 3.01 -43.88
C GLY A 492 -4.51 3.54 -44.14
N PRO A 493 -5.41 3.53 -43.13
CA PRO A 493 -6.80 3.96 -43.29
C PRO A 493 -7.01 5.49 -43.32
N LEU A 494 -6.09 6.26 -42.71
CA LEU A 494 -6.18 7.71 -42.64
C LEU A 494 -4.89 8.36 -43.16
N ASN A 495 -5.05 9.37 -44.02
CA ASN A 495 -3.97 10.29 -44.37
C ASN A 495 -4.21 11.60 -43.64
N LEU A 496 -3.23 12.05 -42.88
CA LEU A 496 -3.42 13.14 -41.93
C LEU A 496 -2.36 14.22 -42.14
N ARG A 497 -2.79 15.48 -42.05
CA ARG A 497 -1.92 16.67 -41.99
C ARG A 497 -2.13 17.39 -40.66
N VAL A 498 -1.04 17.80 -40.00
CA VAL A 498 -1.09 18.60 -38.78
C VAL A 498 -0.78 20.06 -39.10
N THR A 499 -1.66 20.97 -38.69
CA THR A 499 -1.43 22.42 -38.68
C THR A 499 -1.42 22.94 -37.24
N LEU A 500 -0.65 24.00 -37.00
CA LEU A 500 -0.56 24.66 -35.70
C LEU A 500 -1.11 26.08 -35.86
N GLU A 501 -2.25 26.37 -35.26
CA GLU A 501 -2.87 27.70 -35.27
C GLU A 501 -2.48 28.47 -34.01
N HIS A 502 -2.24 29.78 -34.14
CA HIS A 502 -1.85 30.65 -33.04
C HIS A 502 -2.84 31.79 -32.92
N ASP A 503 -3.45 31.96 -31.74
CA ASP A 503 -4.30 33.11 -31.45
C ASP A 503 -3.42 34.32 -31.14
N ALA A 504 -3.68 35.46 -31.78
CA ALA A 504 -2.85 36.67 -31.63
C ALA A 504 -2.98 37.33 -30.25
N ASN A 505 -4.03 37.00 -29.48
CA ASN A 505 -4.33 37.61 -28.20
C ASN A 505 -4.01 36.74 -26.97
N GLU A 506 -3.64 35.47 -27.16
CA GLU A 506 -3.41 34.50 -26.09
C GLU A 506 -2.15 33.66 -26.36
N PRO A 507 -1.38 33.22 -25.34
CA PRO A 507 -0.16 32.44 -25.53
C PRO A 507 -0.49 30.95 -25.80
N MET A 508 -1.39 30.64 -26.73
CA MET A 508 -1.89 29.29 -26.98
C MET A 508 -1.69 28.88 -28.43
N PHE A 509 -1.31 27.61 -28.65
CA PHE A 509 -1.21 27.00 -29.97
C PHE A 509 -2.17 25.82 -30.07
N PHE A 510 -3.09 25.87 -31.04
CA PHE A 510 -4.03 24.80 -31.30
C PHE A 510 -3.45 23.81 -32.31
N ILE A 511 -3.46 22.53 -31.95
CA ILE A 511 -3.10 21.43 -32.85
C ILE A 511 -4.36 21.06 -33.64
N ARG A 512 -4.35 21.31 -34.95
CA ARG A 512 -5.44 20.96 -35.86
C ARG A 512 -5.04 19.79 -36.75
N LEU A 513 -5.95 18.85 -36.94
CA LEU A 513 -5.76 17.66 -37.77
C LEU A 513 -6.67 17.75 -39.00
N GLU A 514 -6.10 17.73 -40.18
CA GLU A 514 -6.85 17.74 -41.44
C GLU A 514 -6.71 16.36 -42.12
N ALA A 515 -7.85 15.69 -42.34
CA ALA A 515 -7.91 14.45 -43.09
C ALA A 515 -7.73 14.73 -44.60
N MET A 516 -6.71 14.12 -45.20
CA MET A 516 -6.33 14.36 -46.59
C MET A 516 -6.96 13.31 -47.51
N PRO A 517 -7.55 13.70 -48.65
CA PRO A 517 -8.14 12.77 -49.60
C PRO A 517 -7.10 11.96 -50.41
N HIS A 518 -5.83 12.34 -50.36
CA HIS A 518 -4.73 11.72 -51.11
C HIS A 518 -3.55 11.38 -50.18
N PRO A 519 -2.81 10.29 -50.43
CA PRO A 519 -1.67 9.90 -49.60
C PRO A 519 -0.52 10.91 -49.67
N PRO A 520 0.20 11.15 -48.56
CA PRO A 520 1.31 12.09 -48.52
C PRO A 520 2.53 11.57 -49.31
N ASN A 521 3.36 12.51 -49.79
CA ASN A 521 4.53 12.20 -50.62
C ASN A 521 5.58 11.33 -49.91
N ALA A 522 5.69 11.43 -48.59
CA ALA A 522 6.55 10.61 -47.76
C ALA A 522 5.84 10.33 -46.42
N THR A 523 6.04 9.13 -45.86
CA THR A 523 5.59 8.78 -44.51
C THR A 523 6.73 8.07 -43.79
N ILE A 524 7.04 8.53 -42.58
CA ILE A 524 8.16 8.04 -41.79
C ILE A 524 7.67 6.98 -40.80
N ASP A 525 8.18 5.77 -40.94
CA ASP A 525 8.01 4.67 -39.98
C ASP A 525 9.03 4.77 -38.85
N ALA A 526 8.57 5.25 -37.70
CA ALA A 526 9.40 5.38 -36.50
C ALA A 526 9.83 4.02 -35.92
N THR A 527 9.05 2.95 -36.13
CA THR A 527 9.35 1.61 -35.62
C THR A 527 10.45 0.93 -36.43
N ALA A 528 10.41 1.00 -37.76
CA ALA A 528 11.48 0.46 -38.60
C ALA A 528 12.81 1.18 -38.39
N GLU A 529 12.80 2.51 -38.20
CA GLU A 529 14.02 3.28 -37.91
C GLU A 529 14.62 2.92 -36.54
N LEU A 530 13.77 2.68 -35.53
CA LEU A 530 14.20 2.19 -34.22
C LEU A 530 14.85 0.80 -34.31
N GLN A 531 14.24 -0.12 -35.05
CA GLN A 531 14.77 -1.48 -35.24
C GLN A 531 16.10 -1.51 -36.00
N ARG A 532 16.26 -0.68 -37.04
CA ARG A 532 17.54 -0.53 -37.76
C ARG A 532 18.67 -0.05 -36.85
N SER A 533 18.38 0.89 -35.94
CA SER A 533 19.35 1.37 -34.94
C SER A 533 19.79 0.25 -33.99
N ASN A 534 18.85 -0.59 -33.54
CA ASN A 534 19.13 -1.67 -32.60
C ASN A 534 19.93 -2.82 -33.24
N LEU A 535 19.62 -3.20 -34.48
CA LEU A 535 20.34 -4.26 -35.21
C LEU A 535 21.82 -3.90 -35.44
N MET A 536 22.11 -2.62 -35.70
CA MET A 536 23.48 -2.14 -35.90
C MET A 536 24.32 -2.26 -34.62
N LEU A 537 23.70 -2.06 -33.45
CA LEU A 537 24.31 -2.23 -32.13
C LEU A 537 24.56 -3.70 -31.78
N GLU A 538 23.70 -4.61 -32.21
CA GLU A 538 23.81 -6.05 -31.95
C GLU A 538 24.92 -6.71 -32.82
N LEU A 539 25.08 -6.27 -34.06
CA LEU A 539 26.17 -6.70 -34.94
C LEU A 539 27.56 -6.32 -34.41
N VAL A 540 27.66 -5.21 -33.66
CA VAL A 540 28.89 -4.79 -32.99
C VAL A 540 29.19 -5.69 -31.78
N LYS A 541 28.15 -6.15 -31.05
CA LYS A 541 28.31 -7.06 -29.90
C LYS A 541 28.75 -8.46 -30.31
N ARG A 542 28.20 -9.04 -31.38
CA ARG A 542 28.59 -10.39 -31.84
C ARG A 542 30.05 -10.49 -32.24
N ARG A 543 30.63 -9.43 -32.81
CA ARG A 543 32.07 -9.37 -33.15
C ARG A 543 33.00 -9.38 -31.93
N LEU A 544 32.47 -9.09 -30.73
CA LEU A 544 33.22 -9.14 -29.48
C LEU A 544 33.17 -10.53 -28.80
N GLU A 545 32.12 -11.31 -29.05
CA GLU A 545 31.90 -12.61 -28.39
C GLU A 545 32.64 -13.78 -29.07
N GLU A 546 32.92 -13.69 -30.38
CA GLU A 546 33.73 -14.70 -31.10
C GLU A 546 35.21 -14.75 -30.65
N ALA A 547 35.63 -13.86 -29.73
CA ALA A 547 37.02 -13.70 -29.31
C ALA A 547 37.43 -14.49 -28.04
N SER A 548 36.53 -15.17 -27.31
CA SER A 548 36.87 -15.79 -26.01
C SER A 548 36.21 -17.16 -25.76
N GLY A 549 36.92 -18.25 -26.10
CA GLY A 549 36.41 -19.64 -26.03
C GLY A 549 36.30 -20.26 -24.63
N ALA A 550 35.28 -21.13 -24.43
CA ALA A 550 35.02 -21.88 -23.20
C ALA A 550 34.53 -23.31 -23.48
N GLY A 551 35.34 -24.32 -23.16
CA GLY A 551 35.00 -25.75 -23.35
C GLY A 551 35.27 -26.68 -22.15
N GLU A 552 36.01 -26.25 -21.12
CA GLU A 552 36.59 -27.20 -20.14
C GLU A 552 35.87 -27.32 -18.78
N ILE A 553 34.88 -26.48 -18.47
CA ILE A 553 34.31 -26.41 -17.10
C ILE A 553 33.17 -27.43 -16.87
N ARG A 554 32.46 -27.87 -17.91
CA ARG A 554 31.26 -28.72 -17.74
C ARG A 554 31.54 -30.20 -17.42
N ALA A 555 32.76 -30.68 -17.58
CA ALA A 555 33.07 -32.10 -17.39
C ALA A 555 33.32 -32.51 -15.94
N ARG A 556 33.59 -31.54 -15.04
CA ARG A 556 34.07 -31.83 -13.67
C ARG A 556 32.97 -31.90 -12.61
N GLU A 557 31.79 -31.36 -12.89
CA GLU A 557 30.66 -31.29 -11.95
C GLU A 557 29.79 -32.55 -11.96
N ALA A 558 29.79 -33.34 -13.04
CA ALA A 558 28.97 -34.54 -13.18
C ALA A 558 29.49 -35.76 -12.38
N GLU A 559 30.79 -35.82 -12.11
CA GLU A 559 31.46 -36.96 -11.45
C GLU A 559 31.21 -36.99 -9.92
N THR A 560 31.04 -35.82 -9.30
CA THR A 560 30.91 -35.67 -7.84
C THR A 560 29.51 -36.00 -7.31
N GLN A 561 28.47 -35.82 -8.12
CA GLN A 561 27.08 -36.06 -7.71
C GLN A 561 26.77 -37.56 -7.60
N LYS A 562 27.33 -38.37 -8.50
CA LYS A 562 27.05 -39.80 -8.61
C LYS A 562 27.55 -40.63 -7.41
N ARG A 563 28.63 -40.17 -6.77
CA ARG A 563 29.28 -40.87 -5.65
C ARG A 563 28.53 -40.69 -4.31
N TRP A 564 27.67 -39.68 -4.22
CA TRP A 564 26.88 -39.39 -3.02
C TRP A 564 25.62 -40.25 -2.93
N ASP A 565 24.99 -40.57 -4.06
CA ASP A 565 23.73 -41.32 -4.09
C ASP A 565 23.91 -42.83 -3.79
N GLU A 566 25.09 -43.38 -4.04
CA GLU A 566 25.39 -44.81 -3.84
C GLU A 566 25.58 -45.21 -2.36
N LEU A 567 25.94 -44.27 -1.47
CA LEU A 567 26.18 -44.54 -0.05
C LEU A 567 24.90 -44.53 0.81
N TRP A 568 23.81 -43.94 0.32
CA TRP A 568 22.60 -43.68 1.11
C TRP A 568 21.57 -44.82 1.09
N HIS A 569 21.58 -45.68 0.07
CA HIS A 569 20.51 -46.67 -0.14
C HIS A 569 20.76 -48.07 0.44
N ALA A 570 21.86 -48.30 1.16
CA ALA A 570 22.21 -49.60 1.71
C ALA A 570 21.92 -49.70 3.24
N GLY A 571 20.65 -49.88 3.62
CA GLY A 571 20.27 -50.53 4.89
C GLY A 571 19.39 -49.73 5.88
N GLY A 572 18.07 -49.96 5.85
CA GLY A 572 17.18 -50.07 7.03
C GLY A 572 17.13 -49.00 8.15
N GLY A 573 17.77 -47.83 8.05
CA GLY A 573 17.97 -46.91 9.18
C GLY A 573 16.79 -46.02 9.62
N GLY A 574 15.71 -45.93 8.84
CA GLY A 574 14.66 -44.91 9.04
C GLY A 574 13.78 -45.07 10.30
N THR A 575 13.60 -46.29 10.81
CA THR A 575 12.71 -46.57 11.96
C THR A 575 13.37 -46.36 13.32
N CYS A 576 14.69 -46.58 13.45
CA CYS A 576 15.41 -46.39 14.71
C CYS A 576 15.62 -44.90 15.03
N ILE A 577 15.97 -44.09 14.03
CA ILE A 577 16.24 -42.65 14.19
C ILE A 577 14.99 -41.90 14.71
N ARG A 578 13.81 -42.30 14.25
CA ARG A 578 12.53 -41.71 14.68
C ARG A 578 12.20 -41.98 16.16
N ALA A 579 12.45 -43.20 16.64
CA ALA A 579 12.21 -43.57 18.03
C ALA A 579 13.19 -42.86 18.98
N LEU A 580 14.46 -42.74 18.57
CA LEU A 580 15.50 -41.99 19.28
C LEU A 580 15.20 -40.48 19.37
N LEU A 581 14.73 -39.87 18.28
CA LEU A 581 14.36 -38.45 18.28
C LEU A 581 13.21 -38.17 19.26
N ARG A 582 12.18 -39.02 19.27
CA ARG A 582 11.04 -38.87 20.19
C ARG A 582 11.47 -38.93 21.65
N TRP A 583 12.27 -39.94 22.00
CA TRP A 583 12.74 -40.11 23.37
C TRP A 583 13.59 -38.92 23.84
N ALA A 584 14.47 -38.41 22.99
CA ALA A 584 15.30 -37.24 23.31
C ALA A 584 14.45 -35.97 23.52
N VAL A 585 13.38 -35.79 22.72
CA VAL A 585 12.44 -34.66 22.84
C VAL A 585 11.59 -34.75 24.11
N GLU A 586 11.04 -35.92 24.43
CA GLU A 586 10.20 -36.10 25.63
C GLU A 586 10.98 -35.88 26.94
N ASN A 587 12.29 -36.16 26.94
CA ASN A 587 13.19 -35.99 28.08
C ASN A 587 13.96 -34.65 28.08
N GLY A 588 13.75 -33.78 27.09
CA GLY A 588 14.34 -32.42 27.07
C GLY A 588 15.82 -32.37 26.67
N HIS A 589 16.37 -33.39 26.01
CA HIS A 589 17.79 -33.46 25.65
C HIS A 589 18.11 -32.70 24.35
N ALA A 590 18.12 -31.37 24.41
CA ALA A 590 18.29 -30.49 23.24
C ALA A 590 19.54 -30.79 22.39
N ASP A 591 20.67 -31.12 23.00
CA ASP A 591 21.91 -31.47 22.27
C ASP A 591 21.78 -32.77 21.47
N VAL A 592 21.08 -33.77 22.03
CA VAL A 592 20.81 -35.05 21.36
C VAL A 592 19.79 -34.85 20.24
N VAL A 593 18.77 -34.00 20.45
CA VAL A 593 17.82 -33.62 19.41
C VAL A 593 18.53 -32.96 18.24
N LYS A 594 19.44 -32.02 18.49
CA LYS A 594 20.24 -31.35 17.45
C LYS A 594 21.08 -32.34 16.63
N LEU A 595 21.79 -33.24 17.32
CA LEU A 595 22.60 -34.28 16.67
C LEU A 595 21.75 -35.19 15.75
N LEU A 596 20.56 -35.57 16.20
CA LEU A 596 19.66 -36.44 15.41
C LEU A 596 19.10 -35.71 14.19
N LEU A 597 18.77 -34.42 14.30
CA LEU A 597 18.33 -33.60 13.17
C LEU A 597 19.46 -33.43 12.13
N ASP A 598 20.70 -33.20 12.57
CA ASP A 598 21.87 -33.10 11.69
C ASP A 598 22.16 -34.42 10.94
N MET A 599 21.79 -35.57 11.54
CA MET A 599 21.88 -36.90 10.91
C MET A 599 20.72 -37.22 9.95
N GLY A 600 19.82 -36.25 9.70
CA GLY A 600 18.69 -36.41 8.78
C GLY A 600 17.41 -36.95 9.42
N ALA A 601 17.25 -36.86 10.75
CA ALA A 601 15.97 -37.17 11.39
C ALA A 601 14.88 -36.17 10.97
N HIS A 602 13.70 -36.68 10.61
CA HIS A 602 12.62 -35.83 10.14
C HIS A 602 11.94 -35.08 11.30
N PRO A 603 12.02 -33.74 11.39
CA PRO A 603 11.58 -32.96 12.56
C PRO A 603 10.05 -32.91 12.74
N ALA A 604 9.30 -33.13 11.67
CA ALA A 604 7.83 -33.18 11.68
C ALA A 604 7.23 -34.60 11.67
N ALA A 605 7.99 -35.62 12.09
CA ALA A 605 7.53 -37.01 12.04
C ALA A 605 6.40 -37.31 13.07
N ALA A 606 5.15 -37.13 12.66
CA ALA A 606 3.96 -37.41 13.48
C ALA A 606 3.64 -38.91 13.58
N ASP A 607 3.32 -39.41 14.78
CA ASP A 607 2.84 -40.80 14.97
C ASP A 607 1.41 -41.02 14.47
N LYS A 608 0.87 -42.22 14.71
CA LYS A 608 -0.48 -42.60 14.26
C LYS A 608 -1.58 -41.71 14.85
N ASP A 609 -1.30 -41.05 15.97
CA ASP A 609 -2.22 -40.17 16.70
C ASP A 609 -1.95 -38.69 16.38
N GLY A 610 -1.08 -38.39 15.40
CA GLY A 610 -0.71 -37.03 15.02
C GLY A 610 0.31 -36.38 15.96
N TRP A 611 0.94 -37.14 16.86
CA TRP A 611 1.85 -36.61 17.86
C TRP A 611 3.20 -36.24 17.24
N THR A 612 3.47 -34.94 17.10
CA THR A 612 4.74 -34.42 16.56
C THR A 612 5.79 -34.22 17.66
N PRO A 613 7.09 -34.18 17.30
CA PRO A 613 8.14 -33.76 18.23
C PRO A 613 7.86 -32.39 18.86
N LEU A 614 7.23 -31.47 18.13
CA LEU A 614 6.85 -30.15 18.67
C LEU A 614 5.77 -30.27 19.75
N ILE A 615 4.71 -31.07 19.53
CA ILE A 615 3.69 -31.34 20.55
C ILE A 615 4.30 -32.00 21.79
N ALA A 616 5.22 -32.96 21.61
CA ALA A 616 5.92 -33.62 22.71
C ALA A 616 6.78 -32.64 23.53
N GLY A 617 7.56 -31.78 22.87
CA GLY A 617 8.34 -30.74 23.55
C GLY A 617 7.47 -29.70 24.25
N SER A 618 6.35 -29.31 23.64
CA SER A 618 5.43 -28.31 24.19
C SER A 618 4.61 -28.81 25.37
N SER A 619 4.12 -30.06 25.33
CA SER A 619 3.37 -30.69 26.44
C SER A 619 4.23 -31.00 27.66
N ARG A 620 5.56 -31.10 27.50
CA ARG A 620 6.52 -31.34 28.60
C ARG A 620 7.22 -30.07 29.09
N GLY A 621 6.99 -28.92 28.44
CA GLY A 621 7.55 -27.63 28.83
C GLY A 621 9.02 -27.41 28.45
N HIS A 622 9.56 -28.19 27.51
CA HIS A 622 10.99 -28.14 27.15
C HIS A 622 11.30 -26.98 26.19
N VAL A 623 11.45 -25.77 26.73
CA VAL A 623 11.62 -24.51 25.98
C VAL A 623 12.76 -24.58 24.95
N ASP A 624 13.92 -25.13 25.29
CA ASP A 624 15.08 -25.18 24.40
C ASP A 624 14.91 -26.18 23.26
N VAL A 625 14.23 -27.30 23.52
CA VAL A 625 13.84 -28.27 22.49
C VAL A 625 12.80 -27.65 21.54
N VAL A 626 11.78 -26.97 22.08
CA VAL A 626 10.78 -26.26 21.26
C VAL A 626 11.43 -25.17 20.42
N ARG A 627 12.36 -24.39 20.98
CA ARG A 627 13.12 -23.37 20.24
C ARG A 627 13.94 -23.97 19.10
N LEU A 628 14.63 -25.09 19.36
CA LEU A 628 15.43 -25.82 18.38
C LEU A 628 14.54 -26.37 17.25
N LEU A 629 13.42 -27.01 17.59
CA LEU A 629 12.46 -27.54 16.61
C LEU A 629 11.86 -26.42 15.75
N LEU A 630 11.44 -25.30 16.34
CA LEU A 630 10.92 -24.14 15.60
C LEU A 630 11.96 -23.43 14.73
N SER A 631 13.26 -23.61 15.03
CA SER A 631 14.35 -23.11 14.17
C SER A 631 14.68 -24.04 13.00
N THR A 632 14.14 -25.26 12.99
CA THR A 632 14.37 -26.27 11.96
C THR A 632 13.35 -26.14 10.83
N SER A 633 13.78 -26.21 9.58
CA SER A 633 12.87 -26.14 8.42
C SER A 633 11.92 -27.33 8.37
N GLY A 634 10.67 -27.09 7.96
CA GLY A 634 9.65 -28.13 7.80
C GLY A 634 8.83 -28.47 9.06
N VAL A 635 9.00 -27.73 10.16
CA VAL A 635 8.14 -27.85 11.36
C VAL A 635 6.96 -26.88 11.25
N ASP A 636 5.75 -27.42 11.33
CA ASP A 636 4.51 -26.65 11.42
C ASP A 636 4.19 -26.33 12.89
N ILE A 637 4.23 -25.03 13.22
CA ILE A 637 3.99 -24.50 14.57
C ILE A 637 2.57 -24.80 15.07
N ASP A 638 1.61 -24.94 14.15
CA ASP A 638 0.20 -25.22 14.44
C ASP A 638 -0.19 -26.67 14.09
N SER A 639 0.81 -27.57 13.97
CA SER A 639 0.56 -29.00 13.73
C SER A 639 -0.36 -29.59 14.79
N LYS A 640 -1.40 -30.30 14.35
CA LYS A 640 -2.45 -30.82 15.23
C LYS A 640 -2.31 -32.31 15.49
N ASP A 641 -2.60 -32.72 16.71
CA ASP A 641 -2.87 -34.13 17.02
C ASP A 641 -4.21 -34.58 16.40
N SER A 642 -4.51 -35.87 16.54
CA SER A 642 -5.76 -36.49 16.09
C SER A 642 -7.02 -35.90 16.75
N ASP A 643 -6.88 -35.25 17.90
CA ASP A 643 -7.95 -34.52 18.61
C ASP A 643 -8.04 -33.04 18.20
N GLY A 644 -7.21 -32.59 17.26
CA GLY A 644 -7.19 -31.22 16.76
C GLY A 644 -6.49 -30.20 17.66
N ARG A 645 -5.75 -30.64 18.70
CA ARG A 645 -5.02 -29.76 19.63
C ARG A 645 -3.67 -29.36 19.06
N THR A 646 -3.33 -28.08 19.20
CA THR A 646 -2.05 -27.50 18.77
C THR A 646 -1.00 -27.58 19.88
N PRO A 647 0.31 -27.40 19.58
CA PRO A 647 1.35 -27.34 20.59
C PRO A 647 1.12 -26.21 21.62
N LEU A 648 0.52 -25.10 21.17
CA LEU A 648 0.12 -23.98 22.02
C LEU A 648 -0.97 -24.36 23.02
N ARG A 649 -1.98 -25.14 22.58
CA ARG A 649 -3.06 -25.62 23.47
C ARG A 649 -2.51 -26.56 24.53
N TRP A 650 -1.62 -27.47 24.15
CA TRP A 650 -0.94 -28.38 25.08
C TRP A 650 -0.08 -27.62 26.10
N ALA A 651 0.74 -26.68 25.65
CA ALA A 651 1.56 -25.86 26.55
C ALA A 651 0.70 -25.03 27.51
N ALA A 652 -0.46 -24.53 27.07
CA ALA A 652 -1.38 -23.77 27.92
C ALA A 652 -2.14 -24.66 28.92
N GLU A 653 -2.62 -25.83 28.50
CA GLU A 653 -3.34 -26.79 29.35
C GLU A 653 -2.45 -27.33 30.47
N GLU A 654 -1.18 -27.59 30.17
CA GLU A 654 -0.17 -28.06 31.13
C GLU A 654 0.53 -26.91 31.89
N GLY A 655 0.17 -25.65 31.62
CA GLY A 655 0.64 -24.48 32.38
C GLY A 655 2.07 -24.02 32.09
N HIS A 656 2.62 -24.32 30.91
CA HIS A 656 3.99 -23.99 30.51
C HIS A 656 4.11 -22.60 29.89
N GLU A 657 4.09 -21.55 30.72
CA GLU A 657 4.11 -20.13 30.32
C GLU A 657 5.24 -19.77 29.33
N ALA A 658 6.48 -20.22 29.59
CA ALA A 658 7.62 -19.90 28.74
C ALA A 658 7.51 -20.50 27.33
N VAL A 659 6.88 -21.67 27.20
CA VAL A 659 6.61 -22.30 25.89
C VAL A 659 5.45 -21.57 25.20
N VAL A 660 4.41 -21.18 25.94
CA VAL A 660 3.30 -20.37 25.42
C VAL A 660 3.81 -19.05 24.85
N GLN A 661 4.65 -18.31 25.60
CA GLN A 661 5.24 -17.06 25.12
C GLN A 661 6.09 -17.29 23.86
N LEU A 662 6.95 -18.33 23.86
CA LEU A 662 7.79 -18.66 22.71
C LEU A 662 6.96 -19.02 21.46
N LEU A 663 5.89 -19.79 21.61
CA LEU A 663 5.00 -20.15 20.49
C LEU A 663 4.24 -18.92 19.96
N LEU A 664 3.76 -18.05 20.84
CA LEU A 664 3.11 -16.79 20.45
C LEU A 664 4.08 -15.83 19.74
N GLU A 665 5.31 -15.68 20.24
CA GLU A 665 6.36 -14.89 19.61
C GLU A 665 6.73 -15.40 18.21
N LYS A 666 6.68 -16.72 18.00
CA LYS A 666 6.98 -17.37 16.72
C LYS A 666 5.79 -17.45 15.76
N GLY A 667 4.66 -16.83 16.12
CA GLY A 667 3.51 -16.66 15.24
C GLY A 667 2.49 -17.79 15.27
N ALA A 668 2.39 -18.55 16.37
CA ALA A 668 1.30 -19.50 16.56
C ALA A 668 -0.06 -18.80 16.45
N ALA A 669 -0.96 -19.32 15.64
CA ALA A 669 -2.20 -18.63 15.29
C ALA A 669 -3.13 -18.45 16.51
N MET A 670 -3.50 -17.21 16.81
CA MET A 670 -4.58 -16.86 17.73
C MET A 670 -5.75 -16.28 16.91
N CYS A 671 -6.82 -17.04 16.74
CA CYS A 671 -8.13 -16.44 16.53
C CYS A 671 -8.96 -16.78 17.74
N THR A 672 -9.32 -15.77 18.50
CA THR A 672 -10.05 -15.94 19.75
C THR A 672 -11.44 -15.35 19.61
N HIS A 673 -12.41 -15.99 20.28
CA HIS A 673 -13.74 -15.44 20.42
C HIS A 673 -13.65 -14.12 21.18
N ARG A 674 -14.11 -13.03 20.56
CA ARG A 674 -14.10 -11.69 21.16
C ARG A 674 -15.38 -11.43 21.93
N GLN A 675 -16.53 -11.63 21.29
CA GLN A 675 -17.83 -11.26 21.83
C GLN A 675 -18.95 -12.05 21.18
N THR A 676 -20.02 -12.32 21.93
CA THR A 676 -21.28 -12.86 21.40
C THR A 676 -22.36 -11.79 21.47
N LEU A 677 -23.01 -11.50 20.34
CA LEU A 677 -24.18 -10.63 20.26
C LEU A 677 -25.43 -11.51 20.22
N GLY A 678 -26.23 -11.42 21.27
CA GLY A 678 -27.53 -12.07 21.38
C GLY A 678 -28.68 -11.08 21.24
N GLY A 679 -29.87 -11.59 20.98
CA GLY A 679 -31.11 -10.80 21.03
C GLY A 679 -32.10 -11.12 19.92
N HIS A 680 -31.70 -11.85 18.87
CA HIS A 680 -32.62 -12.39 17.87
C HIS A 680 -33.38 -13.58 18.44
N ASP A 681 -34.66 -13.69 18.09
CA ASP A 681 -35.54 -14.77 18.57
C ASP A 681 -35.52 -16.00 17.64
N ALA A 682 -34.89 -15.86 16.47
CA ALA A 682 -34.79 -16.85 15.41
C ALA A 682 -33.31 -17.05 14.98
N PRO A 683 -33.01 -18.08 14.17
CA PRO A 683 -31.72 -18.25 13.51
C PRO A 683 -31.26 -16.97 12.80
N VAL A 684 -29.98 -16.61 12.94
CA VAL A 684 -29.42 -15.48 12.19
C VAL A 684 -28.93 -16.00 10.85
N HIS A 685 -29.52 -15.49 9.77
CA HIS A 685 -29.28 -15.96 8.41
C HIS A 685 -28.14 -15.22 7.73
N ASP A 686 -27.97 -13.93 8.00
CA ASP A 686 -26.93 -13.13 7.34
C ASP A 686 -26.35 -12.03 8.23
N VAL A 687 -25.11 -11.65 7.96
CA VAL A 687 -24.34 -10.58 8.65
C VAL A 687 -23.49 -9.81 7.67
N ALA A 688 -23.46 -8.48 7.80
CA ALA A 688 -22.64 -7.61 6.96
C ALA A 688 -22.05 -6.45 7.77
N PHE A 689 -20.79 -6.10 7.54
CA PHE A 689 -20.19 -4.89 8.09
C PHE A 689 -20.48 -3.68 7.20
N SER A 690 -20.67 -2.51 7.82
CA SER A 690 -20.63 -1.24 7.08
C SER A 690 -19.23 -1.01 6.51
N PRO A 691 -19.08 -0.25 5.40
CA PRO A 691 -17.78 0.04 4.78
C PRO A 691 -16.76 0.70 5.72
N ASP A 692 -17.22 1.44 6.74
CA ASP A 692 -16.39 2.05 7.77
C ASP A 692 -16.02 1.09 8.93
N GLY A 693 -16.58 -0.12 8.94
CA GLY A 693 -16.37 -1.15 9.96
C GLY A 693 -16.97 -0.85 11.33
N ARG A 694 -17.75 0.23 11.49
CA ARG A 694 -18.29 0.65 12.80
C ARG A 694 -19.63 0.01 13.12
N THR A 695 -20.41 -0.34 12.10
CA THR A 695 -21.73 -0.92 12.23
C THR A 695 -21.74 -2.34 11.68
N LEU A 696 -22.37 -3.26 12.40
CA LEU A 696 -22.67 -4.60 11.91
C LEU A 696 -24.18 -4.71 11.71
N ALA A 697 -24.63 -5.13 10.53
CA ALA A 697 -26.00 -5.50 10.28
C ALA A 697 -26.18 -7.01 10.42
N SER A 698 -27.37 -7.44 10.83
CA SER A 698 -27.73 -8.85 10.93
C SER A 698 -29.19 -9.07 10.56
N ALA A 699 -29.46 -10.15 9.83
CA ALA A 699 -30.78 -10.55 9.37
C ALA A 699 -31.17 -11.91 9.94
N SER A 700 -32.42 -12.06 10.37
CA SER A 700 -32.88 -13.25 11.09
C SER A 700 -34.38 -13.47 10.93
N ASP A 701 -35.16 -12.97 11.89
CA ASP A 701 -36.61 -13.01 11.95
C ASP A 701 -37.21 -12.06 10.90
N LYS A 702 -38.23 -11.28 11.25
CA LYS A 702 -38.79 -10.27 10.35
C LYS A 702 -38.02 -8.94 10.38
N THR A 703 -36.84 -8.94 10.99
CA THR A 703 -36.10 -7.74 11.34
C THR A 703 -34.66 -7.78 10.84
N VAL A 704 -34.14 -6.59 10.60
CA VAL A 704 -32.70 -6.36 10.47
C VAL A 704 -32.25 -5.57 11.68
N ARG A 705 -31.18 -6.02 12.34
CA ARG A 705 -30.61 -5.33 13.51
C ARG A 705 -29.25 -4.77 13.19
N LEU A 706 -29.03 -3.51 13.58
CA LEU A 706 -27.78 -2.79 13.46
C LEU A 706 -27.11 -2.71 14.84
N TRP A 707 -25.86 -3.13 14.91
CA TRP A 707 -25.05 -3.21 16.13
C TRP A 707 -23.84 -2.30 16.00
N ASN A 708 -23.44 -1.68 17.10
CA ASN A 708 -22.14 -1.03 17.16
C ASN A 708 -21.05 -2.09 17.38
N VAL A 709 -20.05 -2.13 16.50
CA VAL A 709 -19.00 -3.16 16.51
C VAL A 709 -18.06 -3.02 17.72
N ALA A 710 -17.81 -1.80 18.19
CA ALA A 710 -16.88 -1.54 19.28
C ALA A 710 -17.48 -1.88 20.65
N SER A 711 -18.75 -1.58 20.86
CA SER A 711 -19.44 -1.85 22.14
C SER A 711 -20.23 -3.17 22.14
N GLY A 712 -20.57 -3.70 20.96
CA GLY A 712 -21.51 -4.82 20.80
C GLY A 712 -22.95 -4.49 21.17
N THR A 713 -23.29 -3.21 21.32
CA THR A 713 -24.65 -2.81 21.70
C THR A 713 -25.55 -2.73 20.47
N LEU A 714 -26.79 -3.20 20.62
CA LEU A 714 -27.84 -2.99 19.62
C LEU A 714 -28.10 -1.49 19.46
N TRP A 715 -27.90 -0.97 18.25
CA TRP A 715 -28.13 0.42 17.92
C TRP A 715 -29.53 0.66 17.37
N ARG A 716 -30.00 -0.22 16.47
CA ARG A 716 -31.31 -0.06 15.83
C ARG A 716 -31.90 -1.38 15.35
N THR A 717 -33.23 -1.45 15.31
CA THR A 717 -33.98 -2.56 14.71
C THR A 717 -34.87 -2.02 13.60
N LEU A 718 -34.73 -2.57 12.40
CA LEU A 718 -35.50 -2.24 11.20
C LEU A 718 -36.61 -3.27 11.03
N GLN A 719 -37.87 -2.82 11.09
CA GLN A 719 -39.04 -3.70 11.09
C GLN A 719 -40.07 -3.21 10.07
N LYS A 720 -40.21 -3.94 8.96
CA LYS A 720 -41.32 -3.82 7.98
C LYS A 720 -41.52 -5.08 7.13
N HIS A 721 -40.58 -6.02 7.12
CA HIS A 721 -40.75 -7.28 6.40
C HIS A 721 -41.83 -8.13 7.06
N ASN A 722 -42.58 -8.87 6.24
CA ASN A 722 -43.62 -9.78 6.70
C ASN A 722 -43.15 -11.24 6.78
N GLY A 723 -42.00 -11.54 6.19
CA GLY A 723 -41.32 -12.83 6.19
C GLY A 723 -39.93 -12.74 6.83
N ARG A 724 -39.25 -13.89 6.93
CA ARG A 724 -37.87 -13.96 7.45
C ARG A 724 -36.93 -13.20 6.53
N VAL A 725 -36.00 -12.43 7.11
CA VAL A 725 -34.97 -11.72 6.35
C VAL A 725 -33.76 -12.65 6.21
N CYS A 726 -33.36 -12.91 4.96
CA CYS A 726 -32.36 -13.91 4.64
C CYS A 726 -31.05 -13.33 4.10
N ALA A 727 -31.09 -12.12 3.56
CA ALA A 727 -29.92 -11.48 2.98
C ALA A 727 -29.89 -9.99 3.27
N ILE A 728 -28.70 -9.46 3.48
CA ILE A 728 -28.45 -8.03 3.70
C ILE A 728 -27.16 -7.59 3.00
N ALA A 729 -27.15 -6.35 2.51
CA ALA A 729 -25.95 -5.74 1.95
C ALA A 729 -25.93 -4.24 2.23
N PHE A 730 -24.80 -3.70 2.64
CA PHE A 730 -24.59 -2.25 2.68
C PHE A 730 -24.26 -1.72 1.29
N SER A 731 -24.72 -0.50 0.99
CA SER A 731 -24.21 0.25 -0.16
C SER A 731 -22.72 0.57 0.03
N PRO A 732 -21.95 0.75 -1.06
CA PRO A 732 -20.52 1.07 -0.97
C PRO A 732 -20.20 2.35 -0.16
N ASP A 733 -21.14 3.30 -0.12
CA ASP A 733 -21.03 4.54 0.68
C ASP A 733 -21.49 4.37 2.14
N GLY A 734 -22.04 3.22 2.50
CA GLY A 734 -22.51 2.87 3.84
C GLY A 734 -23.80 3.59 4.28
N LYS A 735 -24.44 4.39 3.42
CA LYS A 735 -25.63 5.18 3.79
C LYS A 735 -26.92 4.39 3.67
N THR A 736 -26.94 3.38 2.82
CA THR A 736 -28.12 2.58 2.50
C THR A 736 -27.85 1.11 2.83
N LEU A 737 -28.86 0.41 3.30
CA LEU A 737 -28.84 -1.04 3.52
C LEU A 737 -29.94 -1.67 2.68
N ALA A 738 -29.62 -2.72 1.93
CA ALA A 738 -30.60 -3.56 1.26
C ALA A 738 -30.91 -4.79 2.13
N SER A 739 -32.16 -5.23 2.13
CA SER A 739 -32.56 -6.51 2.75
C SER A 739 -33.52 -7.29 1.86
N GLY A 740 -33.25 -8.58 1.68
CA GLY A 740 -34.10 -9.54 0.96
C GLY A 740 -34.75 -10.52 1.93
N ALA A 741 -36.02 -10.86 1.70
CA ALA A 741 -36.82 -11.66 2.63
C ALA A 741 -37.77 -12.66 1.95
N HIS A 742 -38.31 -13.57 2.77
CA HIS A 742 -39.35 -14.55 2.41
C HIS A 742 -40.74 -13.93 2.18
N ASP A 743 -40.88 -12.60 2.22
CA ASP A 743 -42.09 -11.92 1.75
C ASP A 743 -42.00 -11.52 0.27
N ASN A 744 -41.02 -12.07 -0.45
CA ASN A 744 -40.73 -11.84 -1.86
C ASN A 744 -40.27 -10.41 -2.18
N THR A 745 -39.94 -9.63 -1.14
CA THR A 745 -39.55 -8.22 -1.31
C THR A 745 -38.08 -7.99 -1.03
N VAL A 746 -37.52 -7.00 -1.74
CA VAL A 746 -36.26 -6.36 -1.37
C VAL A 746 -36.57 -4.96 -0.87
N ARG A 747 -35.95 -4.54 0.24
CA ARG A 747 -36.17 -3.22 0.84
C ARG A 747 -34.87 -2.46 0.99
N LEU A 748 -34.90 -1.15 0.73
CA LEU A 748 -33.80 -0.23 1.00
C LEU A 748 -34.09 0.60 2.23
N TRP A 749 -33.09 0.71 3.10
CA TRP A 749 -33.18 1.41 4.37
C TRP A 749 -32.08 2.45 4.45
N ASN A 750 -32.43 3.63 4.96
CA ASN A 750 -31.42 4.59 5.36
C ASN A 750 -30.77 4.10 6.67
N VAL A 751 -29.44 3.93 6.67
CA VAL A 751 -28.71 3.37 7.83
C VAL A 751 -28.79 4.29 9.05
N VAL A 752 -28.73 5.61 8.84
CA VAL A 752 -28.70 6.61 9.92
C VAL A 752 -30.06 6.77 10.58
N SER A 753 -31.12 6.98 9.79
CA SER A 753 -32.47 7.19 10.32
C SER A 753 -33.20 5.88 10.62
N GLY A 754 -32.83 4.79 9.95
CA GLY A 754 -33.58 3.53 9.93
C GLY A 754 -34.88 3.60 9.12
N ALA A 755 -35.12 4.68 8.38
CA ALA A 755 -36.30 4.82 7.57
C ALA A 755 -36.24 3.89 6.34
N LEU A 756 -37.38 3.28 6.02
CA LEU A 756 -37.57 2.58 4.75
C LEU A 756 -37.60 3.61 3.61
N GLN A 757 -36.70 3.48 2.65
CA GLN A 757 -36.60 4.35 1.48
C GLN A 757 -37.35 3.78 0.28
N GLN A 758 -37.12 2.50 -0.02
CA GLN A 758 -37.65 1.84 -1.22
C GLN A 758 -38.14 0.42 -0.89
N THR A 759 -39.14 -0.07 -1.60
CA THR A 759 -39.53 -1.49 -1.61
C THR A 759 -39.66 -1.96 -3.04
N PHE A 760 -38.94 -3.02 -3.40
CA PHE A 760 -39.00 -3.71 -4.68
C PHE A 760 -39.88 -4.97 -4.52
N GLN A 761 -40.96 -5.05 -5.30
CA GLN A 761 -41.97 -6.11 -5.21
C GLN A 761 -42.30 -6.66 -6.59
N ASP A 762 -41.37 -7.43 -7.17
CA ASP A 762 -41.59 -8.06 -8.48
C ASP A 762 -41.24 -9.55 -8.47
N HIS A 763 -40.44 -10.03 -7.50
CA HIS A 763 -40.14 -11.46 -7.35
C HIS A 763 -41.39 -12.25 -6.96
N ASP A 764 -41.52 -13.45 -7.54
CA ASP A 764 -42.69 -14.31 -7.32
C ASP A 764 -42.52 -15.25 -6.12
N ASP A 765 -41.30 -15.36 -5.59
CA ASP A 765 -40.94 -16.21 -4.44
C ASP A 765 -39.82 -15.57 -3.58
N TRP A 766 -39.37 -16.30 -2.56
CA TRP A 766 -38.44 -15.84 -1.52
C TRP A 766 -37.12 -15.31 -2.07
N VAL A 767 -36.67 -14.17 -1.54
CA VAL A 767 -35.36 -13.60 -1.88
C VAL A 767 -34.28 -14.12 -0.93
N HIS A 768 -33.27 -14.78 -1.49
CA HIS A 768 -32.18 -15.43 -0.76
C HIS A 768 -30.86 -14.67 -0.76
N GLY A 769 -30.63 -13.78 -1.74
CA GLY A 769 -29.40 -13.02 -1.86
C GLY A 769 -29.64 -11.60 -2.36
N VAL A 770 -28.88 -10.64 -1.85
CA VAL A 770 -28.86 -9.26 -2.34
C VAL A 770 -27.42 -8.75 -2.39
N ALA A 771 -27.08 -7.97 -3.41
CA ALA A 771 -25.74 -7.36 -3.55
C ALA A 771 -25.81 -6.03 -4.30
N PHE A 772 -25.09 -5.02 -3.81
CA PHE A 772 -24.90 -3.77 -4.54
C PHE A 772 -23.75 -3.89 -5.55
N SER A 773 -23.87 -3.20 -6.68
CA SER A 773 -22.74 -2.95 -7.56
C SER A 773 -21.71 -2.04 -6.85
N PRO A 774 -20.41 -2.12 -7.22
CA PRO A 774 -19.36 -1.31 -6.58
C PRO A 774 -19.58 0.22 -6.67
N ASP A 775 -20.31 0.68 -7.70
CA ASP A 775 -20.70 2.09 -7.85
C ASP A 775 -21.96 2.47 -7.04
N GLY A 776 -22.64 1.50 -6.43
CA GLY A 776 -23.85 1.66 -5.63
C GLY A 776 -25.12 1.97 -6.41
N LYS A 777 -25.08 1.99 -7.76
CA LYS A 777 -26.22 2.39 -8.60
C LYS A 777 -27.17 1.24 -8.93
N THR A 778 -26.66 0.01 -8.93
CA THR A 778 -27.42 -1.19 -9.27
C THR A 778 -27.49 -2.12 -8.06
N LEU A 779 -28.65 -2.70 -7.82
CA LEU A 779 -28.86 -3.75 -6.82
C LEU A 779 -29.20 -5.05 -7.56
N ALA A 780 -28.55 -6.15 -7.21
CA ALA A 780 -28.91 -7.48 -7.66
C ALA A 780 -29.67 -8.22 -6.56
N SER A 781 -30.69 -9.00 -6.93
CA SER A 781 -31.40 -9.90 -6.02
C SER A 781 -31.55 -11.29 -6.62
N ALA A 782 -31.31 -12.31 -5.81
CA ALA A 782 -31.46 -13.74 -6.14
C ALA A 782 -32.66 -14.32 -5.41
N SER A 783 -33.49 -15.10 -6.12
CA SER A 783 -34.75 -15.61 -5.58
C SER A 783 -34.99 -17.10 -5.88
N SER A 784 -35.90 -17.68 -5.10
CA SER A 784 -36.53 -18.99 -5.35
C SER A 784 -37.42 -19.01 -6.60
N ASP A 785 -37.69 -17.86 -7.23
CA ASP A 785 -38.40 -17.81 -8.52
C ASP A 785 -37.51 -18.16 -9.73
N ASP A 786 -36.36 -18.79 -9.49
CA ASP A 786 -35.31 -19.15 -10.45
C ASP A 786 -34.63 -17.95 -11.14
N THR A 787 -34.92 -16.72 -10.74
CA THR A 787 -34.39 -15.51 -11.38
C THR A 787 -33.38 -14.73 -10.53
N VAL A 788 -32.51 -14.02 -11.24
CA VAL A 788 -31.78 -12.87 -10.69
C VAL A 788 -32.36 -11.60 -11.28
N ARG A 789 -32.64 -10.59 -10.46
CA ARG A 789 -33.15 -9.28 -10.93
C ARG A 789 -32.16 -8.16 -10.61
N LEU A 790 -31.99 -7.26 -11.58
CA LEU A 790 -31.17 -6.06 -11.46
C LEU A 790 -32.06 -4.84 -11.36
N TRP A 791 -31.85 -4.04 -10.33
CA TRP A 791 -32.66 -2.87 -10.00
C TRP A 791 -31.82 -1.61 -10.02
N ASP A 792 -32.41 -0.52 -10.47
CA ASP A 792 -31.86 0.81 -10.28
C ASP A 792 -32.15 1.28 -8.85
N VAL A 793 -31.09 1.59 -8.10
CA VAL A 793 -31.18 1.95 -6.67
C VAL A 793 -31.88 3.30 -6.47
N THR A 794 -31.69 4.25 -7.39
CA THR A 794 -32.18 5.62 -7.26
C THR A 794 -33.67 5.72 -7.61
N SER A 795 -34.07 5.12 -8.72
CA SER A 795 -35.45 5.17 -9.24
C SER A 795 -36.34 4.06 -8.69
N GLY A 796 -35.76 2.93 -8.30
CA GLY A 796 -36.52 1.74 -7.95
C GLY A 796 -36.84 0.82 -9.11
N ALA A 797 -36.50 1.22 -10.34
CA ALA A 797 -36.95 0.52 -11.53
C ALA A 797 -36.23 -0.82 -11.69
N LEU A 798 -36.98 -1.85 -12.10
CA LEU A 798 -36.38 -3.10 -12.58
C LEU A 798 -35.68 -2.82 -13.91
N ARG A 799 -34.37 -3.05 -13.97
CA ARG A 799 -33.56 -2.93 -15.18
C ARG A 799 -33.63 -4.21 -16.01
N GLN A 800 -33.37 -5.36 -15.39
CA GLN A 800 -33.27 -6.65 -16.08
C GLN A 800 -33.70 -7.82 -15.20
N THR A 801 -34.20 -8.88 -15.84
CA THR A 801 -34.48 -10.18 -15.21
C THR A 801 -33.69 -11.26 -15.94
N LEU A 802 -32.82 -11.96 -15.20
CA LEU A 802 -31.92 -13.00 -15.69
C LEU A 802 -32.56 -14.38 -15.40
N ARG A 803 -32.92 -15.14 -16.43
CA ARG A 803 -33.82 -16.32 -16.33
C ARG A 803 -33.19 -17.66 -16.73
N GLU A 804 -31.86 -17.74 -16.75
CA GLU A 804 -31.19 -18.95 -17.26
C GLU A 804 -30.98 -20.05 -16.21
N HIS A 805 -31.13 -19.75 -14.91
CA HIS A 805 -31.06 -20.79 -13.87
C HIS A 805 -32.28 -21.72 -13.94
N GLU A 806 -32.06 -23.01 -13.68
CA GLU A 806 -33.11 -24.04 -13.79
C GLU A 806 -33.77 -24.36 -12.44
N HIS A 807 -33.30 -23.73 -11.36
CA HIS A 807 -33.79 -23.86 -10.00
C HIS A 807 -33.38 -22.64 -9.16
N PHE A 808 -33.90 -22.56 -7.95
CA PHE A 808 -33.70 -21.49 -6.96
C PHE A 808 -32.29 -20.92 -6.95
N VAL A 809 -32.20 -19.60 -7.01
CA VAL A 809 -30.93 -18.88 -6.93
C VAL A 809 -30.63 -18.57 -5.47
N CYS A 810 -29.49 -19.05 -4.98
CA CYS A 810 -29.09 -18.95 -3.57
C CYS A 810 -28.41 -17.62 -3.25
N ALA A 811 -27.47 -17.18 -4.08
CA ALA A 811 -26.62 -16.04 -3.80
C ALA A 811 -26.20 -15.32 -5.08
N VAL A 812 -25.83 -14.04 -4.92
CA VAL A 812 -25.34 -13.16 -5.98
C VAL A 812 -24.18 -12.32 -5.47
N ALA A 813 -23.20 -12.05 -6.34
CA ALA A 813 -22.06 -11.18 -6.04
C ALA A 813 -21.58 -10.45 -7.30
N PHE A 814 -21.30 -9.14 -7.19
CA PHE A 814 -20.63 -8.39 -8.25
C PHE A 814 -19.12 -8.57 -8.18
N SER A 815 -18.45 -8.55 -9.33
CA SER A 815 -17.00 -8.40 -9.41
C SER A 815 -16.59 -7.01 -8.90
N PRO A 816 -15.35 -6.84 -8.39
CA PRO A 816 -14.89 -5.55 -7.86
C PRO A 816 -14.92 -4.39 -8.88
N ASP A 817 -14.79 -4.69 -10.17
CA ASP A 817 -14.92 -3.71 -11.26
C ASP A 817 -16.38 -3.44 -11.68
N GLY A 818 -17.34 -4.17 -11.12
CA GLY A 818 -18.77 -4.04 -11.39
C GLY A 818 -19.23 -4.57 -12.75
N LYS A 819 -18.34 -5.15 -13.56
CA LYS A 819 -18.67 -5.59 -14.93
C LYS A 819 -19.32 -6.97 -14.97
N THR A 820 -18.99 -7.83 -14.03
CA THR A 820 -19.46 -9.22 -13.98
C THR A 820 -20.33 -9.42 -12.75
N LEU A 821 -21.47 -10.08 -12.91
CA LEU A 821 -22.28 -10.59 -11.81
C LEU A 821 -22.14 -12.11 -11.78
N ALA A 822 -21.92 -12.68 -10.60
CA ALA A 822 -21.96 -14.11 -10.38
C ALA A 822 -23.23 -14.49 -9.61
N SER A 823 -23.86 -15.60 -9.99
CA SER A 823 -25.00 -16.18 -9.27
C SER A 823 -24.83 -17.68 -9.07
N THR A 824 -25.36 -18.21 -7.96
CA THR A 824 -25.32 -19.63 -7.62
C THR A 824 -26.70 -20.19 -7.41
N SER A 825 -26.91 -21.47 -7.70
CA SER A 825 -28.25 -22.06 -7.68
C SER A 825 -28.28 -23.50 -7.16
N PHE A 826 -29.49 -23.95 -6.81
CA PHE A 826 -29.86 -25.33 -6.58
C PHE A 826 -29.65 -26.23 -7.81
N ASP A 827 -29.54 -25.65 -9.01
CA ASP A 827 -29.18 -26.34 -10.25
C ASP A 827 -27.71 -26.82 -10.29
N LYS A 828 -26.96 -26.63 -9.20
CA LYS A 828 -25.56 -27.03 -9.00
C LYS A 828 -24.55 -26.21 -9.81
N THR A 829 -24.97 -25.10 -10.40
CA THR A 829 -24.13 -24.25 -11.25
C THR A 829 -23.80 -22.91 -10.60
N VAL A 830 -22.70 -22.33 -11.08
CA VAL A 830 -22.41 -20.90 -10.94
C VAL A 830 -22.53 -20.28 -12.32
N ARG A 831 -23.27 -19.17 -12.46
CA ARG A 831 -23.38 -18.44 -13.72
C ARG A 831 -22.74 -17.07 -13.60
N LEU A 832 -22.01 -16.68 -14.64
CA LEU A 832 -21.41 -15.35 -14.78
C LEU A 832 -22.17 -14.58 -15.85
N TRP A 833 -22.55 -13.36 -15.51
CA TRP A 833 -23.35 -12.48 -16.33
C TRP A 833 -22.62 -11.17 -16.55
N ASP A 834 -22.81 -10.58 -17.71
CA ASP A 834 -22.44 -9.19 -17.94
C ASP A 834 -23.43 -8.29 -17.16
N ALA A 835 -22.92 -7.48 -16.24
CA ALA A 835 -23.74 -6.67 -15.34
C ALA A 835 -24.52 -5.55 -16.05
N ALA A 836 -24.05 -5.11 -17.21
CA ALA A 836 -24.66 -4.01 -17.97
C ALA A 836 -25.78 -4.53 -18.89
N SER A 837 -25.50 -5.59 -19.64
CA SER A 837 -26.42 -6.16 -20.64
C SER A 837 -27.28 -7.29 -20.09
N GLY A 838 -26.91 -7.90 -18.96
CA GLY A 838 -27.58 -9.09 -18.41
C GLY A 838 -27.30 -10.35 -19.21
N ALA A 839 -26.41 -10.30 -20.19
CA ALA A 839 -26.08 -11.46 -21.01
C ALA A 839 -25.34 -12.50 -20.17
N LEU A 840 -25.73 -13.77 -20.30
CA LEU A 840 -24.99 -14.88 -19.72
C LEU A 840 -23.64 -15.03 -20.45
N GLN A 841 -22.54 -14.88 -19.72
CA GLN A 841 -21.18 -15.03 -20.24
C GLN A 841 -20.67 -16.46 -20.09
N GLN A 842 -20.83 -17.05 -18.90
CA GLN A 842 -20.28 -18.38 -18.59
C GLN A 842 -21.18 -19.17 -17.63
N THR A 843 -21.13 -20.50 -17.73
CA THR A 843 -21.77 -21.42 -16.77
C THR A 843 -20.73 -22.42 -16.25
N LEU A 844 -20.42 -22.33 -14.97
CA LEU A 844 -19.42 -23.14 -14.29
C LEU A 844 -20.10 -24.39 -13.71
N ARG A 845 -19.92 -25.52 -14.39
CA ARG A 845 -20.54 -26.81 -14.05
C ARG A 845 -19.48 -27.77 -13.52
N ARG A 846 -19.28 -27.81 -12.20
CA ARG A 846 -18.44 -28.84 -11.56
C ARG A 846 -18.85 -29.23 -10.13
N HIS A 847 -19.71 -28.49 -9.46
CA HIS A 847 -20.23 -28.90 -8.15
C HIS A 847 -21.18 -30.07 -8.29
N ASP A 848 -21.17 -30.97 -7.30
CA ASP A 848 -21.96 -32.22 -7.34
C ASP A 848 -23.33 -32.05 -6.66
N ASP A 849 -23.54 -30.93 -5.99
CA ASP A 849 -24.74 -30.58 -5.23
C ASP A 849 -24.99 -29.05 -5.28
N ILE A 850 -26.07 -28.59 -4.63
CA ILE A 850 -26.51 -27.19 -4.54
C ILE A 850 -25.34 -26.26 -4.23
N VAL A 851 -25.24 -25.13 -4.94
CA VAL A 851 -24.21 -24.11 -4.67
C VAL A 851 -24.84 -22.98 -3.84
N CYS A 852 -24.36 -22.82 -2.62
CA CYS A 852 -24.99 -21.97 -1.61
C CYS A 852 -24.45 -20.53 -1.61
N ALA A 853 -23.16 -20.34 -1.90
CA ALA A 853 -22.54 -19.02 -1.84
C ALA A 853 -21.48 -18.82 -2.91
N VAL A 854 -21.27 -17.54 -3.23
CA VAL A 854 -20.27 -17.06 -4.19
C VAL A 854 -19.61 -15.77 -3.71
N ALA A 855 -18.32 -15.62 -3.95
CA ALA A 855 -17.59 -14.40 -3.66
C ALA A 855 -16.45 -14.19 -4.66
N PHE A 856 -16.21 -12.96 -5.10
CA PHE A 856 -14.99 -12.59 -5.82
C PHE A 856 -13.88 -12.22 -4.84
N SER A 857 -12.63 -12.52 -5.19
CA SER A 857 -11.46 -11.97 -4.53
C SER A 857 -11.40 -10.44 -4.74
N PRO A 858 -10.77 -9.68 -3.83
CA PRO A 858 -10.68 -8.21 -3.95
C PRO A 858 -10.00 -7.72 -5.23
N ASP A 859 -9.09 -8.53 -5.80
CA ASP A 859 -8.43 -8.25 -7.08
C ASP A 859 -9.26 -8.63 -8.31
N GLY A 860 -10.43 -9.25 -8.11
CA GLY A 860 -11.35 -9.71 -9.16
C GLY A 860 -10.88 -10.91 -9.96
N ARG A 861 -9.71 -11.50 -9.66
CA ARG A 861 -9.12 -12.58 -10.48
C ARG A 861 -9.63 -13.96 -10.13
N THR A 862 -10.04 -14.16 -8.88
CA THR A 862 -10.50 -15.46 -8.37
C THR A 862 -11.96 -15.37 -7.95
N LEU A 863 -12.76 -16.31 -8.40
CA LEU A 863 -14.12 -16.53 -7.92
C LEU A 863 -14.13 -17.74 -7.01
N ALA A 864 -14.74 -17.64 -5.84
CA ALA A 864 -14.96 -18.76 -4.94
C ALA A 864 -16.44 -19.16 -4.95
N SER A 865 -16.71 -20.46 -4.94
CA SER A 865 -18.05 -21.00 -4.75
C SER A 865 -18.07 -22.10 -3.68
N ALA A 866 -19.12 -22.12 -2.86
CA ALA A 866 -19.31 -23.10 -1.79
C ALA A 866 -20.60 -23.88 -1.99
N SER A 867 -20.58 -25.18 -1.65
CA SER A 867 -21.66 -26.10 -1.98
C SER A 867 -22.01 -27.08 -0.85
N ASN A 868 -23.22 -27.63 -0.94
CA ASN A 868 -23.67 -28.77 -0.15
C ASN A 868 -22.83 -30.04 -0.41
N ASP A 869 -22.07 -30.11 -1.49
CA ASP A 869 -21.11 -31.19 -1.77
C ASP A 869 -19.90 -31.21 -0.80
N ARG A 870 -19.91 -30.31 0.20
CA ARG A 870 -18.89 -30.15 1.26
C ARG A 870 -17.58 -29.56 0.74
N THR A 871 -17.57 -29.06 -0.50
CA THR A 871 -16.40 -28.50 -1.14
C THR A 871 -16.54 -27.00 -1.37
N ILE A 872 -15.39 -26.37 -1.48
CA ILE A 872 -15.24 -25.00 -1.96
C ILE A 872 -14.37 -25.05 -3.19
N ARG A 873 -14.73 -24.32 -4.23
CA ARG A 873 -14.00 -24.30 -5.50
C ARG A 873 -13.56 -22.88 -5.81
N PHE A 874 -12.30 -22.75 -6.20
CA PHE A 874 -11.75 -21.51 -6.74
C PHE A 874 -11.67 -21.61 -8.25
N TRP A 875 -12.17 -20.58 -8.91
CA TRP A 875 -12.22 -20.44 -10.35
C TRP A 875 -11.44 -19.20 -10.76
N ASP A 876 -10.86 -19.24 -11.93
CA ASP A 876 -10.36 -18.05 -12.60
C ASP A 876 -11.56 -17.24 -13.12
N ALA A 877 -11.69 -16.00 -12.68
CA ALA A 877 -12.87 -15.19 -12.95
C ALA A 877 -13.02 -14.80 -14.42
N ALA A 878 -11.91 -14.68 -15.16
CA ALA A 878 -11.93 -14.30 -16.56
C ALA A 878 -12.25 -15.49 -17.47
N THR A 879 -11.65 -16.65 -17.20
CA THR A 879 -11.74 -17.83 -18.05
C THR A 879 -12.80 -18.84 -17.60
N GLY A 880 -13.25 -18.76 -16.35
CA GLY A 880 -14.12 -19.76 -15.73
C GLY A 880 -13.40 -21.08 -15.41
N ALA A 881 -12.07 -21.13 -15.54
CA ALA A 881 -11.31 -22.35 -15.31
C ALA A 881 -11.23 -22.69 -13.81
N LEU A 882 -11.45 -23.95 -13.46
CA LEU A 882 -11.28 -24.42 -12.08
C LEU A 882 -9.79 -24.42 -11.69
N ARG A 883 -9.42 -23.63 -10.69
CA ARG A 883 -8.04 -23.53 -10.16
C ARG A 883 -7.80 -24.48 -9.00
N GLN A 884 -8.72 -24.55 -8.05
CA GLN A 884 -8.51 -25.32 -6.82
C GLN A 884 -9.82 -25.85 -6.22
N ILE A 885 -9.73 -26.95 -5.45
CA ILE A 885 -10.84 -27.52 -4.68
C ILE A 885 -10.39 -27.75 -3.22
N LEU A 886 -11.12 -27.17 -2.28
CA LEU A 886 -10.87 -27.29 -0.84
C LEU A 886 -11.84 -28.32 -0.24
N ARG A 887 -11.30 -29.37 0.41
CA ARG A 887 -12.07 -30.53 0.92
C ARG A 887 -11.74 -30.85 2.39
N LYS A 888 -12.13 -29.99 3.31
CA LYS A 888 -11.95 -30.25 4.76
C LYS A 888 -13.21 -30.08 5.61
N HIS A 889 -14.28 -29.50 5.09
CA HIS A 889 -15.54 -29.44 5.83
C HIS A 889 -16.20 -30.82 5.87
N ASN A 890 -16.80 -31.15 7.02
CA ASN A 890 -17.44 -32.45 7.23
C ASN A 890 -18.91 -32.45 6.81
N ASN A 891 -19.44 -31.28 6.43
CA ASN A 891 -20.83 -31.09 6.03
C ASN A 891 -20.96 -29.89 5.06
N HIS A 892 -22.17 -29.53 4.68
CA HIS A 892 -22.50 -28.48 3.72
C HIS A 892 -21.81 -27.14 4.05
N VAL A 893 -21.31 -26.43 3.04
CA VAL A 893 -20.66 -25.12 3.22
C VAL A 893 -21.63 -24.03 2.76
N TYR A 894 -22.07 -23.17 3.69
CA TYR A 894 -23.10 -22.16 3.41
C TYR A 894 -22.56 -20.80 3.05
N ALA A 895 -21.43 -20.40 3.64
CA ALA A 895 -20.91 -19.06 3.45
C ALA A 895 -19.41 -19.06 3.30
N ILE A 896 -18.95 -18.08 2.53
CA ILE A 896 -17.56 -17.86 2.18
C ILE A 896 -17.29 -16.36 2.13
N ALA A 897 -16.08 -15.97 2.49
CA ALA A 897 -15.65 -14.57 2.41
C ALA A 897 -14.14 -14.51 2.19
N PHE A 898 -13.71 -13.62 1.30
CA PHE A 898 -12.30 -13.20 1.22
C PHE A 898 -12.03 -12.10 2.24
N SER A 899 -10.84 -12.11 2.84
CA SER A 899 -10.36 -10.94 3.57
C SER A 899 -10.13 -9.78 2.61
N PRO A 900 -10.32 -8.52 3.05
CA PRO A 900 -10.06 -7.33 2.23
C PRO A 900 -8.66 -7.26 1.58
N ASP A 901 -7.66 -7.89 2.19
CA ASP A 901 -6.29 -7.98 1.64
C ASP A 901 -6.11 -9.09 0.59
N GLY A 902 -7.11 -9.93 0.37
CA GLY A 902 -7.10 -11.05 -0.58
C GLY A 902 -6.21 -12.24 -0.19
N LYS A 903 -5.55 -12.22 0.98
CA LYS A 903 -4.61 -13.27 1.40
C LYS A 903 -5.28 -14.42 2.14
N THR A 904 -6.31 -14.11 2.90
CA THR A 904 -7.03 -15.07 3.74
C THR A 904 -8.43 -15.30 3.19
N PHE A 905 -8.89 -16.54 3.26
CA PHE A 905 -10.24 -16.91 2.89
C PHE A 905 -10.91 -17.61 4.06
N ALA A 906 -12.15 -17.27 4.35
CA ALA A 906 -12.93 -17.89 5.42
C ALA A 906 -14.10 -18.66 4.81
N SER A 907 -14.45 -19.78 5.43
CA SER A 907 -15.64 -20.56 5.07
C SER A 907 -16.37 -21.03 6.31
N ALA A 908 -17.70 -21.11 6.22
CA ALA A 908 -18.57 -21.49 7.31
C ALA A 908 -19.53 -22.60 6.86
N SER A 909 -19.79 -23.55 7.76
CA SER A 909 -20.44 -24.80 7.42
C SER A 909 -21.52 -25.22 8.41
N TRP A 910 -22.38 -26.14 7.95
CA TRP A 910 -23.29 -26.90 8.80
C TRP A 910 -22.56 -27.67 9.92
N ASP A 911 -21.29 -28.02 9.73
CA ASP A 911 -20.49 -28.71 10.74
C ASP A 911 -20.19 -27.89 12.01
N ARG A 912 -20.72 -26.65 12.09
CA ARG A 912 -20.57 -25.69 13.19
C ARG A 912 -19.17 -25.08 13.29
N THR A 913 -18.36 -25.25 12.25
CA THR A 913 -17.00 -24.72 12.19
C THR A 913 -16.87 -23.59 11.17
N ILE A 914 -15.98 -22.65 11.48
CA ILE A 914 -15.44 -21.70 10.51
C ILE A 914 -14.02 -22.14 10.20
N ARG A 915 -13.63 -22.15 8.93
CA ARG A 915 -12.28 -22.51 8.51
C ARG A 915 -11.63 -21.34 7.79
N PHE A 916 -10.38 -21.04 8.16
CA PHE A 916 -9.54 -20.09 7.44
C PHE A 916 -8.56 -20.83 6.55
N TRP A 917 -8.38 -20.29 5.36
CA TRP A 917 -7.60 -20.86 4.28
C TRP A 917 -6.65 -19.82 3.73
N ASP A 918 -5.49 -20.26 3.30
CA ASP A 918 -4.59 -19.46 2.47
C ASP A 918 -5.11 -19.43 1.03
N VAL A 919 -5.26 -18.26 0.42
CA VAL A 919 -5.82 -18.17 -0.95
C VAL A 919 -4.87 -18.73 -2.01
N ALA A 920 -3.55 -18.54 -1.84
CA ALA A 920 -2.56 -18.92 -2.84
C ALA A 920 -2.30 -20.43 -2.88
N SER A 921 -2.19 -21.07 -1.71
CA SER A 921 -1.91 -22.50 -1.56
C SER A 921 -3.17 -23.34 -1.32
N GLY A 922 -4.28 -22.74 -0.88
CA GLY A 922 -5.47 -23.43 -0.39
C GLY A 922 -5.25 -24.27 0.86
N ALA A 923 -4.14 -24.05 1.57
CA ALA A 923 -3.88 -24.72 2.84
C ALA A 923 -4.87 -24.24 3.91
N LEU A 924 -5.39 -25.18 4.69
CA LEU A 924 -6.20 -24.87 5.87
C LEU A 924 -5.27 -24.29 6.96
N ARG A 925 -5.46 -23.03 7.32
CA ARG A 925 -4.70 -22.35 8.37
C ARG A 925 -5.29 -22.57 9.75
N GLN A 926 -6.62 -22.43 9.87
CA GLN A 926 -7.25 -22.47 11.18
C GLN A 926 -8.70 -22.97 11.11
N THR A 927 -9.20 -23.49 12.23
CA THR A 927 -10.59 -23.88 12.41
C THR A 927 -11.10 -23.27 13.71
N LEU A 928 -12.20 -22.51 13.64
CA LEU A 928 -12.89 -21.93 14.78
C LEU A 928 -14.09 -22.78 15.11
N GLU A 929 -14.25 -23.04 16.40
CA GLU A 929 -15.36 -23.78 16.98
C GLU A 929 -16.00 -22.95 18.10
N GLY A 930 -17.26 -23.21 18.39
CA GLY A 930 -17.95 -22.59 19.53
C GLY A 930 -19.41 -22.28 19.30
N HIS A 931 -19.87 -22.21 18.05
CA HIS A 931 -21.30 -22.09 17.75
C HIS A 931 -22.07 -23.37 18.13
N GLY A 932 -23.27 -23.20 18.68
CA GLY A 932 -24.14 -24.30 19.07
C GLY A 932 -24.88 -24.94 17.89
N GLY A 933 -24.96 -24.23 16.77
CA GLY A 933 -25.67 -24.64 15.55
C GLY A 933 -24.86 -24.36 14.29
N CYS A 934 -25.42 -24.73 13.13
CA CYS A 934 -24.82 -24.44 11.83
C CYS A 934 -24.61 -22.94 11.64
N ILE A 935 -23.63 -22.58 10.82
CA ILE A 935 -23.25 -21.19 10.57
C ILE A 935 -23.72 -20.82 9.16
N HIS A 936 -24.59 -19.81 9.07
CA HIS A 936 -25.25 -19.41 7.83
C HIS A 936 -24.48 -18.35 7.05
N ALA A 937 -23.83 -17.43 7.75
CA ALA A 937 -23.10 -16.33 7.11
C ALA A 937 -21.85 -15.94 7.90
N ILE A 938 -20.88 -15.39 7.17
CA ILE A 938 -19.65 -14.82 7.71
C ILE A 938 -19.29 -13.55 6.95
N ALA A 939 -18.69 -12.59 7.65
CA ALA A 939 -18.20 -11.36 7.03
C ALA A 939 -16.90 -10.90 7.71
N PHE A 940 -15.92 -10.46 6.93
CA PHE A 940 -14.75 -9.78 7.45
C PHE A 940 -15.06 -8.30 7.67
N SER A 941 -14.48 -7.71 8.72
CA SER A 941 -14.42 -6.27 8.86
C SER A 941 -13.51 -5.67 7.77
N PRO A 942 -13.73 -4.42 7.34
CA PRO A 942 -12.93 -3.76 6.28
C PRO A 942 -11.42 -3.70 6.56
N ASN A 943 -11.02 -3.79 7.84
CA ASN A 943 -9.63 -3.80 8.28
C ASN A 943 -9.04 -5.22 8.46
N SER A 944 -9.77 -6.27 8.09
CA SER A 944 -9.38 -7.69 8.23
C SER A 944 -9.12 -8.18 9.66
N ARG A 945 -9.40 -7.38 10.71
CA ARG A 945 -9.08 -7.73 12.10
C ARG A 945 -10.18 -8.51 12.82
N ILE A 946 -11.43 -8.42 12.33
CA ILE A 946 -12.58 -9.05 12.95
C ILE A 946 -13.30 -9.88 11.89
N LEU A 947 -13.70 -11.09 12.26
CA LEU A 947 -14.69 -11.87 11.51
C LEU A 947 -16.00 -11.90 12.32
N ALA A 948 -17.12 -11.61 11.68
CA ALA A 948 -18.45 -11.85 12.23
C ALA A 948 -19.01 -13.16 11.68
N SER A 949 -19.72 -13.94 12.50
CA SER A 949 -20.43 -15.14 12.09
C SER A 949 -21.85 -15.19 12.62
N ALA A 950 -22.79 -15.57 11.75
CA ALA A 950 -24.20 -15.73 12.05
C ALA A 950 -24.57 -17.21 12.11
N SER A 951 -25.30 -17.62 13.16
CA SER A 951 -25.61 -19.04 13.37
C SER A 951 -27.07 -19.30 13.68
N ASN A 952 -27.46 -20.56 13.40
CA ASN A 952 -28.72 -21.15 13.78
C ASN A 952 -28.93 -21.24 15.30
N ASP A 953 -27.87 -21.05 16.11
CA ASP A 953 -27.97 -20.90 17.57
C ASP A 953 -28.55 -19.54 18.02
N LYS A 954 -29.01 -18.71 17.07
CA LYS A 954 -29.60 -17.37 17.27
C LYS A 954 -28.59 -16.32 17.73
N THR A 955 -27.30 -16.62 17.65
CA THR A 955 -26.23 -15.70 18.05
C THR A 955 -25.41 -15.25 16.88
N ILE A 956 -24.80 -14.07 17.06
CA ILE A 956 -23.72 -13.58 16.22
C ILE A 956 -22.45 -13.62 17.05
N ARG A 957 -21.34 -14.12 16.51
CA ARG A 957 -20.05 -14.09 17.19
C ARG A 957 -19.07 -13.21 16.43
N LEU A 958 -18.29 -12.45 17.17
CA LEU A 958 -17.15 -11.71 16.68
C LEU A 958 -15.87 -12.45 17.07
N TRP A 959 -14.98 -12.64 16.10
CA TRP A 959 -13.71 -13.34 16.25
C TRP A 959 -12.59 -12.37 15.91
N ASP A 960 -11.57 -12.31 16.77
CA ASP A 960 -10.35 -11.60 16.44
C ASP A 960 -9.52 -12.41 15.45
N VAL A 961 -9.17 -11.80 14.33
CA VAL A 961 -8.33 -12.38 13.28
C VAL A 961 -6.95 -11.73 13.38
N VAL A 962 -6.01 -12.43 14.02
CA VAL A 962 -4.62 -11.98 14.06
C VAL A 962 -3.93 -12.48 12.79
N THR A 963 -3.90 -11.65 11.75
CA THR A 963 -2.99 -11.88 10.63
C THR A 963 -1.59 -11.55 11.10
N SER A 964 -0.75 -12.57 11.27
CA SER A 964 0.68 -12.41 11.56
C SER A 964 1.35 -11.61 10.43
N ASN A 965 1.43 -10.29 10.58
CA ASN A 965 2.43 -9.49 9.89
C ASN A 965 3.70 -9.55 10.75
N VAL A 966 4.46 -10.63 10.58
CA VAL A 966 5.82 -10.77 11.12
C VAL A 966 6.80 -10.58 9.97
#